data_AF-A0A932UJT8-F1
#
_entry.id   AF-A0A932UJT8-F1
#
_cell.length_a   1.000
_cell.length_b   1.000
_cell.length_c   1.000
_cell.angle_alpha   90.00
_cell.angle_beta   90.00
_cell.angle_gamma   90.00
#
_symmetry.space_group_name_H-M   'P 1'
#
loop_
_entity.id
_entity.type
_entity.pdbx_description
1 polymer ?
#
loop_
_entity_poly.entity_id
_entity_poly.type
_entity_poly.pdbx_seq_one_letter_code
_entity_poly.pdbx_strand_id
1 'polypeptide(L)'
;MKIVGVDVGSTTVKAVLVEACPERRRRDGQILWRDYQRHNTKQAEKVLEFLTRMESECGLTPLCDRIFFTGSGAGLIAPLVGGKFIQEVVAAAASVERLHPEVRFVSEIGGEDMKTLFFTPTGTGRTKQVYMQSACSGGTGTFIEKTARKLQIPSETLSQMGYAGYSLHKISSKCGIFAEADANTLVKAGVSVEEIIASLFEAVVYQNLATLTKGNTPMPEVLLLGGPNLFFKGLQEAWRHHLNNLWGQRRVPLPEEREPESLIHVPSDALYYGCLGCVEIGKGEAPGVGVYQGTQTLQWWIEEGQHQQKAKEGAKGLIAGKEDLSSFLKKYGAPNGNGNGNGRSGPHPNTGKAIRMEQKVPVLVGCDFGSTTAKAVVLSHEKALLFTCYVLSKGNPLEDAKALFRQIQEAGFHNVGGLAITGYGKDLLKDILGADVAVVETVAHATAALHVFPDADVICDVGGCDVKIMILRQGTVSDFRLNSQCSSGNGAFLQGVAERYGIPLEDYAEKAFRAKAMPTLAMGCGVFLQSDIVNQQRKGWSAEEIMASLASVLPLNVWIYAGQLQNLRAVGRKFVLQGGTHRNLAVVKAQVDFITSKVPDAEIVVHPYSGEAGAIGAALCAFEWWRKGLPTRFRGFDTIESLTYTSTTNEHTMCRWCPVNCKRTFIDVQLPDGKGRPWSKVPLEEGWERV
;
A
#
# COMPACT_ATOMS: atom_id res chain seq x y z
N MET A 1 -8.06 39.43 -21.77
CA MET A 1 -8.61 38.80 -20.55
C MET A 1 -8.08 37.38 -20.49
N LYS A 2 -7.54 36.94 -19.36
CA LYS A 2 -7.01 35.58 -19.18
C LYS A 2 -7.98 34.72 -18.39
N ILE A 3 -7.96 33.42 -18.67
CA ILE A 3 -8.77 32.42 -17.97
C ILE A 3 -7.85 31.31 -17.48
N VAL A 4 -7.93 31.01 -16.19
CA VAL A 4 -7.20 29.92 -15.54
C VAL A 4 -8.16 28.76 -15.28
N GLY A 5 -7.74 27.56 -15.65
CA GLY A 5 -8.33 26.31 -15.18
C GLY A 5 -7.37 25.60 -14.23
N VAL A 6 -7.83 25.25 -13.03
CA VAL A 6 -7.04 24.54 -12.02
C VAL A 6 -7.72 23.23 -11.65
N ASP A 7 -6.99 22.13 -11.66
CA ASP A 7 -7.41 20.84 -11.15
C ASP A 7 -6.62 20.52 -9.86
N VAL A 8 -7.32 20.56 -8.72
CA VAL A 8 -6.75 20.20 -7.42
C VAL A 8 -7.12 18.75 -7.10
N GLY A 9 -6.29 17.83 -7.60
CA GLY A 9 -6.40 16.39 -7.32
C GLY A 9 -6.00 16.01 -5.89
N SER A 10 -6.10 14.73 -5.56
CA SER A 10 -5.73 14.20 -4.24
C SER A 10 -4.24 13.94 -4.04
N THR A 11 -3.47 13.95 -5.13
CA THR A 11 -2.00 13.80 -5.11
C THR A 11 -1.27 14.94 -5.83
N THR A 12 -1.96 15.64 -6.73
CA THR A 12 -1.35 16.60 -7.67
C THR A 12 -2.22 17.84 -7.83
N VAL A 13 -1.59 18.95 -8.18
CA VAL A 13 -2.24 20.16 -8.67
C VAL A 13 -1.80 20.34 -10.12
N LYS A 14 -2.76 20.65 -10.99
CA LYS A 14 -2.53 20.96 -12.39
C LYS A 14 -3.20 22.29 -12.69
N ALA A 15 -2.60 23.10 -13.55
CA ALA A 15 -3.28 24.29 -14.02
C ALA A 15 -2.88 24.66 -15.44
N VAL A 16 -3.78 25.38 -16.11
CA VAL A 16 -3.61 25.95 -17.44
C VAL A 16 -4.09 27.39 -17.42
N LEU A 17 -3.27 28.32 -17.92
CA LEU A 17 -3.64 29.71 -18.18
C LEU A 17 -3.77 29.90 -19.69
N VAL A 18 -4.91 30.42 -20.13
CA VAL A 18 -5.13 30.80 -21.53
C VAL A 18 -5.41 32.28 -21.66
N GLU A 19 -5.00 32.85 -22.79
CA GLU A 19 -5.48 34.15 -23.22
C GLU A 19 -6.79 33.99 -24.00
N ALA A 20 -7.84 34.71 -23.60
CA ALA A 20 -9.08 34.75 -24.37
C ALA A 20 -8.89 35.67 -25.58
N CYS A 21 -8.81 35.10 -26.80
CA CYS A 21 -8.82 35.88 -28.03
C CYS A 21 -10.25 36.40 -28.33
N PRO A 22 -10.43 37.71 -28.61
CA PRO A 22 -11.73 38.29 -29.00
C PRO A 22 -12.24 37.81 -30.37
N GLU A 23 -11.38 37.24 -31.22
CA GLU A 23 -11.72 36.91 -32.60
C GLU A 23 -11.97 35.40 -32.79
N ARG A 24 -13.15 35.05 -33.31
CA ARG A 24 -13.61 33.69 -33.66
C ARG A 24 -12.69 32.93 -34.66
N ARG A 25 -11.54 33.46 -35.07
CA ARG A 25 -10.66 32.92 -36.11
C ARG A 25 -9.49 32.08 -35.59
N ARG A 26 -9.08 32.23 -34.33
CA ARG A 26 -8.21 31.24 -33.66
C ARG A 26 -9.06 30.50 -32.63
N ARG A 27 -9.51 29.29 -33.00
CA ARG A 27 -10.41 28.47 -32.18
C ARG A 27 -9.77 28.02 -30.87
N ASP A 28 -8.44 28.06 -30.78
CA ASP A 28 -7.69 27.62 -29.61
C ASP A 28 -7.04 28.88 -28.99
N GLY A 29 -7.53 29.30 -27.82
CA GLY A 29 -6.85 30.35 -27.05
C GLY A 29 -5.43 29.91 -26.76
N GLN A 30 -4.45 30.79 -26.96
CA GLN A 30 -3.05 30.44 -26.74
C GLN A 30 -2.85 30.07 -25.27
N ILE A 31 -2.39 28.85 -25.01
CA ILE A 31 -1.94 28.44 -23.68
C ILE A 31 -0.69 29.26 -23.37
N LEU A 32 -0.80 30.14 -22.38
CA LEU A 32 0.29 30.99 -21.91
C LEU A 32 1.14 30.27 -20.86
N TRP A 33 0.51 29.41 -20.08
CA TRP A 33 1.15 28.70 -18.98
C TRP A 33 0.45 27.36 -18.72
N ARG A 34 1.21 26.33 -18.36
CA ARG A 34 0.68 25.09 -17.78
C ARG A 34 1.72 24.42 -16.91
N ASP A 35 1.28 23.77 -15.85
CA ASP A 35 2.15 22.95 -15.01
C ASP A 35 1.34 21.84 -14.31
N TYR A 36 2.04 20.78 -13.93
CA TYR A 36 1.55 19.60 -13.22
C TYR A 36 2.57 19.21 -12.16
N GLN A 37 2.19 19.30 -10.87
CA GLN A 37 3.10 18.97 -9.78
C GLN A 37 2.40 18.21 -8.66
N ARG A 38 3.15 17.34 -7.98
CA ARG A 38 2.70 16.73 -6.72
C ARG A 38 2.66 17.80 -5.62
N HIS A 39 1.56 17.86 -4.88
CA HIS A 39 1.40 18.83 -3.79
C HIS A 39 1.93 18.32 -2.45
N ASN A 40 2.27 17.03 -2.32
CA ASN A 40 2.83 16.42 -1.09
C ASN A 40 2.04 16.81 0.17
N THR A 41 0.72 16.59 0.15
CA THR A 41 -0.25 16.96 1.21
C THR A 41 -0.52 18.45 1.43
N LYS A 42 0.14 19.34 0.68
CA LYS A 42 0.03 20.81 0.79
C LYS A 42 -0.73 21.42 -0.40
N GLN A 43 -2.04 21.10 -0.49
CA GLN A 43 -2.86 21.49 -1.64
C GLN A 43 -2.97 23.02 -1.77
N ALA A 44 -3.29 23.72 -0.69
CA ALA A 44 -3.45 25.17 -0.68
C ALA A 44 -2.14 25.89 -1.03
N GLU A 45 -1.03 25.45 -0.46
CA GLU A 45 0.30 26.01 -0.70
C GLU A 45 0.76 25.79 -2.13
N LYS A 46 0.48 24.61 -2.71
CA LYS A 46 0.81 24.34 -4.12
C LYS A 46 -0.04 25.17 -5.07
N VAL A 47 -1.32 25.40 -4.75
CA VAL A 47 -2.16 26.34 -5.52
C VAL A 47 -1.62 27.76 -5.40
N LEU A 48 -1.25 28.20 -4.20
CA LEU A 48 -0.63 29.52 -3.98
C LEU A 48 0.63 29.69 -4.84
N GLU A 49 1.52 28.70 -4.84
CA GLU A 49 2.73 28.70 -5.67
C GLU A 49 2.40 28.85 -7.17
N PHE A 50 1.42 28.10 -7.68
CA PHE A 50 1.00 28.19 -9.08
C PHE A 50 0.45 29.57 -9.43
N LEU A 51 -0.39 30.14 -8.55
CA LEU A 51 -0.96 31.48 -8.74
C LEU A 51 0.11 32.56 -8.74
N THR A 52 1.02 32.54 -7.77
CA THR A 52 2.15 33.49 -7.70
C THR A 52 3.01 33.42 -8.96
N ARG A 53 3.26 32.21 -9.48
CA ARG A 53 3.99 32.03 -10.73
C ARG A 53 3.23 32.57 -11.94
N MET A 54 1.93 32.33 -12.05
CA MET A 54 1.12 32.90 -13.14
C MET A 54 1.06 34.44 -13.07
N GLU A 55 1.01 35.03 -11.87
CA GLU A 55 1.08 36.48 -11.66
C GLU A 55 2.42 37.03 -12.14
N SER A 56 3.55 36.41 -11.76
CA SER A 56 4.89 36.89 -12.11
C SER A 56 5.33 36.59 -13.54
N GLU A 57 5.04 35.38 -14.05
CA GLU A 57 5.55 34.88 -15.33
C GLU A 57 4.64 35.29 -16.51
N CYS A 58 3.33 35.44 -16.27
CA CYS A 58 2.33 35.65 -17.32
C CYS A 58 1.40 36.84 -17.08
N GLY A 59 1.61 37.59 -16.00
CA GLY A 59 0.81 38.77 -15.67
C GLY A 59 -0.65 38.45 -15.40
N LEU A 60 -0.97 37.35 -14.72
CA LEU A 60 -2.31 37.11 -14.19
C LEU A 60 -2.69 38.28 -13.26
N THR A 61 -3.81 38.96 -13.51
CA THR A 61 -4.17 40.19 -12.78
C THR A 61 -5.45 40.00 -11.97
N PRO A 62 -5.42 40.20 -10.63
CA PRO A 62 -6.62 40.24 -9.80
C PRO A 62 -7.66 41.25 -10.33
N LEU A 63 -8.94 40.95 -10.15
CA LEU A 63 -10.11 41.73 -10.58
C LEU A 63 -10.30 41.87 -12.10
N CYS A 64 -9.30 41.49 -12.91
CA CYS A 64 -9.34 41.55 -14.36
C CYS A 64 -9.53 40.17 -15.00
N ASP A 65 -8.84 39.16 -14.47
CA ASP A 65 -8.81 37.81 -15.02
C ASP A 65 -9.74 36.87 -14.26
N ARG A 66 -9.97 35.68 -14.83
CA ARG A 66 -10.91 34.69 -14.29
C ARG A 66 -10.24 33.37 -13.99
N ILE A 67 -10.76 32.68 -12.99
CA ILE A 67 -10.24 31.40 -12.51
C ILE A 67 -11.36 30.42 -12.17
N PHE A 68 -11.18 29.19 -12.63
CA PHE A 68 -12.13 28.11 -12.48
C PHE A 68 -11.40 26.87 -11.97
N PHE A 69 -12.02 26.20 -11.01
CA PHE A 69 -11.42 25.07 -10.33
C PHE A 69 -12.22 23.81 -10.53
N THR A 70 -11.52 22.69 -10.59
CA THR A 70 -12.07 21.34 -10.51
C THR A 70 -11.19 20.48 -9.61
N GLY A 71 -11.59 19.24 -9.42
CA GLY A 71 -10.84 18.26 -8.68
C GLY A 71 -11.24 18.28 -7.21
N SER A 72 -10.78 17.26 -6.53
CA SER A 72 -11.33 16.88 -5.24
C SER A 72 -10.97 17.84 -4.09
N GLY A 73 -9.84 18.56 -4.18
CA GLY A 73 -9.42 19.57 -3.20
C GLY A 73 -9.90 20.99 -3.51
N ALA A 74 -10.59 21.21 -4.63
CA ALA A 74 -10.91 22.56 -5.08
C ALA A 74 -12.04 23.24 -4.31
N GLY A 75 -12.97 22.49 -3.71
CA GLY A 75 -14.17 23.07 -3.08
C GLY A 75 -13.86 24.07 -1.96
N LEU A 76 -12.79 23.81 -1.20
CA LEU A 76 -12.33 24.70 -0.12
C LEU A 76 -11.45 25.84 -0.65
N ILE A 77 -10.63 25.58 -1.68
CA ILE A 77 -9.62 26.52 -2.17
C ILE A 77 -10.22 27.56 -3.13
N ALA A 78 -11.14 27.15 -4.01
CA ALA A 78 -11.69 28.02 -5.04
C ALA A 78 -12.29 29.33 -4.50
N PRO A 79 -13.12 29.31 -3.43
CA PRO A 79 -13.68 30.54 -2.86
C PRO A 79 -12.63 31.49 -2.30
N LEU A 80 -11.50 30.98 -1.80
CA LEU A 80 -10.43 31.79 -1.21
C LEU A 80 -9.75 32.73 -2.21
N VAL A 81 -9.90 32.47 -3.51
CA VAL A 81 -9.32 33.30 -4.58
C VAL A 81 -10.39 33.85 -5.53
N GLY A 82 -11.67 33.78 -5.14
CA GLY A 82 -12.82 34.17 -5.96
C GLY A 82 -13.12 33.27 -7.16
N GLY A 83 -12.53 32.08 -7.20
CA GLY A 83 -12.73 31.11 -8.25
C GLY A 83 -14.07 30.37 -8.15
N LYS A 84 -14.58 29.94 -9.30
CA LYS A 84 -15.77 29.08 -9.36
C LYS A 84 -15.37 27.61 -9.40
N PHE A 85 -15.97 26.81 -8.52
CA PHE A 85 -15.86 25.35 -8.57
C PHE A 85 -16.74 24.76 -9.67
N ILE A 86 -16.18 23.84 -10.43
CA ILE A 86 -16.79 23.07 -11.50
C ILE A 86 -16.58 21.58 -11.17
N GLN A 87 -17.63 20.79 -11.34
CA GLN A 87 -17.54 19.34 -11.17
C GLN A 87 -16.60 18.73 -12.22
N GLU A 88 -15.69 17.86 -11.78
CA GLU A 88 -14.62 17.31 -12.60
C GLU A 88 -15.09 16.59 -13.85
N VAL A 89 -16.12 15.76 -13.70
CA VAL A 89 -16.74 15.07 -14.83
C VAL A 89 -17.38 16.03 -15.83
N VAL A 90 -17.84 17.20 -15.38
CA VAL A 90 -18.43 18.23 -16.25
C VAL A 90 -17.31 18.97 -16.99
N ALA A 91 -16.22 19.31 -16.29
CA ALA A 91 -15.04 19.91 -16.91
C ALA A 91 -14.44 18.97 -17.97
N ALA A 92 -14.13 17.73 -17.61
CA ALA A 92 -13.60 16.73 -18.54
C ALA A 92 -14.52 16.57 -19.76
N ALA A 93 -15.84 16.42 -19.56
CA ALA A 93 -16.80 16.35 -20.66
C ALA A 93 -16.72 17.56 -21.60
N ALA A 94 -16.67 18.79 -21.06
CA ALA A 94 -16.61 20.01 -21.87
C ALA A 94 -15.34 20.05 -22.74
N SER A 95 -14.19 19.63 -22.20
CA SER A 95 -12.95 19.55 -22.98
C SER A 95 -13.00 18.50 -24.09
N VAL A 96 -13.59 17.33 -23.81
CA VAL A 96 -13.74 16.25 -24.81
C VAL A 96 -14.72 16.67 -25.91
N GLU A 97 -15.87 17.23 -25.57
CA GLU A 97 -16.86 17.71 -26.55
C GLU A 97 -16.26 18.76 -27.49
N ARG A 98 -15.33 19.58 -26.98
CA ARG A 98 -14.68 20.66 -27.71
C ARG A 98 -13.53 20.20 -28.60
N LEU A 99 -12.69 19.30 -28.09
CA LEU A 99 -11.43 18.88 -28.72
C LEU A 99 -11.56 17.60 -29.55
N HIS A 100 -12.50 16.72 -29.18
CA HIS A 100 -12.70 15.38 -29.75
C HIS A 100 -14.20 15.10 -29.98
N PRO A 101 -14.86 15.84 -30.91
CA PRO A 101 -16.30 15.73 -31.14
C PRO A 101 -16.76 14.34 -31.63
N GLU A 102 -15.85 13.52 -32.14
CA GLU A 102 -16.08 12.14 -32.57
C GLU A 102 -16.06 11.13 -31.42
N VAL A 103 -15.32 11.39 -30.33
CA VAL A 103 -15.09 10.43 -29.24
C VAL A 103 -16.38 9.98 -28.58
N ARG A 104 -16.65 8.68 -28.53
CA ARG A 104 -17.89 8.09 -28.02
C ARG A 104 -17.78 7.58 -26.59
N PHE A 105 -16.57 7.24 -26.17
CA PHE A 105 -16.29 6.72 -24.83
C PHE A 105 -14.99 7.30 -24.29
N VAL A 106 -15.01 7.72 -23.03
CA VAL A 106 -13.82 8.18 -22.32
C VAL A 106 -13.63 7.29 -21.11
N SER A 107 -12.40 6.84 -20.87
CA SER A 107 -11.97 6.27 -19.60
C SER A 107 -10.87 7.12 -19.01
N GLU A 108 -11.16 7.76 -17.88
CA GLU A 108 -10.19 8.54 -17.12
C GLU A 108 -9.83 7.77 -15.84
N ILE A 109 -8.55 7.44 -15.69
CA ILE A 109 -8.04 6.79 -14.48
C ILE A 109 -7.18 7.82 -13.74
N GLY A 110 -7.61 8.20 -12.54
CA GLY A 110 -6.89 9.08 -11.64
C GLY A 110 -6.01 8.32 -10.66
N GLY A 111 -5.41 9.07 -9.73
CA GLY A 111 -4.63 8.47 -8.64
C GLY A 111 -5.49 7.63 -7.70
N GLU A 112 -6.72 8.05 -7.41
CA GLU A 112 -7.59 7.43 -6.40
C GLU A 112 -9.04 7.22 -6.86
N ASP A 113 -9.39 7.72 -8.03
CA ASP A 113 -10.70 7.54 -8.63
C ASP A 113 -10.57 7.17 -10.10
N MET A 114 -11.68 6.76 -10.67
CA MET A 114 -11.82 6.46 -12.09
C MET A 114 -13.20 6.90 -12.56
N LYS A 115 -13.25 7.34 -13.81
CA LYS A 115 -14.42 7.97 -14.41
C LYS A 115 -14.60 7.42 -15.83
N THR A 116 -15.83 7.17 -16.21
CA THR A 116 -16.18 6.89 -17.61
C THR A 116 -17.24 7.86 -18.08
N LEU A 117 -17.09 8.29 -19.34
CA LEU A 117 -18.07 9.14 -20.01
C LEU A 117 -18.51 8.47 -21.29
N PHE A 118 -19.81 8.37 -21.49
CA PHE A 118 -20.42 7.89 -22.73
C PHE A 118 -21.09 9.07 -23.43
N PHE A 119 -20.76 9.24 -24.71
CA PHE A 119 -21.36 10.25 -25.55
C PHE A 119 -22.21 9.61 -26.64
N THR A 120 -23.51 9.92 -26.64
CA THR A 120 -24.47 9.40 -27.60
C THR A 120 -24.98 10.54 -28.48
N PRO A 121 -24.79 10.48 -29.81
CA PRO A 121 -25.36 11.45 -30.73
C PRO A 121 -26.87 11.52 -30.60
N THR A 122 -27.41 12.73 -30.61
CA THR A 122 -28.84 13.01 -30.69
C THR A 122 -29.11 13.96 -31.85
N GLY A 123 -30.36 14.07 -32.31
CA GLY A 123 -30.71 14.96 -33.42
C GLY A 123 -30.40 16.44 -33.19
N THR A 124 -30.14 16.85 -31.95
CA THR A 124 -29.83 18.25 -31.56
C THR A 124 -28.46 18.42 -30.91
N GLY A 125 -27.64 17.36 -30.81
CA GLY A 125 -26.35 17.42 -30.13
C GLY A 125 -25.88 16.05 -29.65
N ARG A 126 -25.47 15.96 -28.37
CA ARG A 126 -25.01 14.73 -27.75
C ARG A 126 -25.57 14.63 -26.34
N THR A 127 -26.02 13.45 -25.94
CA THR A 127 -26.28 13.15 -24.52
C THR A 127 -25.03 12.55 -23.90
N LYS A 128 -24.80 12.88 -22.63
CA LYS A 128 -23.66 12.36 -21.85
C LYS A 128 -24.14 11.58 -20.65
N GLN A 129 -23.58 10.40 -20.47
CA GLN A 129 -23.73 9.59 -19.26
C GLN A 129 -22.37 9.48 -18.60
N VAL A 130 -22.34 9.71 -17.29
CA VAL A 130 -21.11 9.75 -16.51
C VAL A 130 -21.22 8.75 -15.37
N TYR A 131 -20.19 7.94 -15.21
CA TYR A 131 -20.03 7.05 -14.07
C TYR A 131 -18.69 7.32 -13.40
N MET A 132 -18.69 7.34 -12.07
CA MET A 132 -17.50 7.59 -11.27
C MET A 132 -17.44 6.62 -10.09
N GLN A 133 -16.23 6.19 -9.75
CA GLN A 133 -15.96 5.39 -8.55
C GLN A 133 -14.75 5.95 -7.80
N SER A 134 -14.94 6.23 -6.51
CA SER A 134 -13.94 6.84 -5.62
C SER A 134 -13.63 6.03 -4.35
N ALA A 135 -14.46 5.01 -4.05
CA ALA A 135 -14.41 4.27 -2.78
C ALA A 135 -13.77 2.88 -2.89
N CYS A 136 -13.05 2.59 -3.98
CA CYS A 136 -12.54 1.26 -4.28
C CYS A 136 -11.23 1.42 -5.04
N SER A 137 -10.10 1.39 -4.34
CA SER A 137 -8.79 1.64 -4.95
C SER A 137 -8.38 0.60 -5.99
N GLY A 138 -9.03 -0.57 -6.02
CA GLY A 138 -8.87 -1.54 -7.10
C GLY A 138 -9.25 -0.93 -8.44
N GLY A 139 -8.26 -0.71 -9.30
CA GLY A 139 -8.42 -0.10 -10.62
C GLY A 139 -7.95 1.36 -10.77
N THR A 140 -7.19 1.90 -9.81
CA THR A 140 -6.66 3.28 -9.86
C THR A 140 -5.14 3.33 -10.05
N GLY A 141 -4.56 4.50 -10.33
CA GLY A 141 -3.10 4.64 -10.45
C GLY A 141 -2.34 4.25 -9.19
N THR A 142 -2.83 4.65 -8.01
CA THR A 142 -2.17 4.35 -6.73
C THR A 142 -2.13 2.85 -6.46
N PHE A 143 -3.08 2.08 -6.98
CA PHE A 143 -3.08 0.62 -6.86
C PHE A 143 -1.91 -0.03 -7.60
N ILE A 144 -1.67 0.40 -8.84
CA ILE A 144 -0.53 -0.07 -9.65
C ILE A 144 0.77 0.36 -8.96
N GLU A 145 0.90 1.64 -8.59
CA GLU A 145 2.11 2.18 -7.95
C GLU A 145 2.45 1.50 -6.61
N LYS A 146 1.45 1.24 -5.76
CA LYS A 146 1.65 0.57 -4.47
C LYS A 146 2.15 -0.86 -4.64
N THR A 147 1.52 -1.60 -5.54
CA THR A 147 1.90 -2.99 -5.78
C THR A 147 3.30 -3.04 -6.41
N ALA A 148 3.59 -2.17 -7.38
CA ALA A 148 4.91 -2.05 -7.97
C ALA A 148 5.99 -1.67 -6.95
N ARG A 149 5.73 -0.71 -6.04
CA ARG A 149 6.68 -0.36 -4.96
C ARG A 149 6.96 -1.54 -4.04
N LYS A 150 5.92 -2.31 -3.71
CA LYS A 150 6.06 -3.52 -2.89
C LYS A 150 6.90 -4.59 -3.58
N LEU A 151 6.79 -4.68 -4.90
CA LEU A 151 7.64 -5.51 -5.77
C LEU A 151 9.00 -4.85 -6.07
N GLN A 152 9.30 -3.69 -5.47
CA GLN A 152 10.54 -2.91 -5.65
C GLN A 152 10.83 -2.52 -7.10
N ILE A 153 9.78 -2.26 -7.87
CA ILE A 153 9.89 -1.84 -9.27
C ILE A 153 10.04 -0.32 -9.32
N PRO A 154 11.11 0.22 -9.92
CA PRO A 154 11.24 1.65 -10.16
C PRO A 154 10.12 2.17 -11.07
N SER A 155 9.69 3.41 -10.87
CA SER A 155 8.58 4.01 -11.64
C SER A 155 8.90 4.09 -13.14
N GLU A 156 10.17 4.34 -13.48
CA GLU A 156 10.66 4.35 -14.86
C GLU A 156 10.50 2.98 -15.50
N THR A 157 10.91 1.91 -14.81
CA THR A 157 10.74 0.53 -15.28
C THR A 157 9.26 0.20 -15.44
N LEU A 158 8.44 0.49 -14.42
CA LEU A 158 6.99 0.25 -14.42
C LEU A 158 6.29 0.89 -15.62
N SER A 159 6.69 2.11 -16.02
CA SER A 159 6.13 2.81 -17.18
C SER A 159 6.30 2.05 -18.50
N GLN A 160 7.38 1.28 -18.62
CA GLN A 160 7.75 0.56 -19.84
C GLN A 160 7.32 -0.91 -19.86
N MET A 161 6.86 -1.46 -18.72
CA MET A 161 6.42 -2.85 -18.65
C MET A 161 5.23 -3.10 -19.57
N GLY A 162 5.27 -4.23 -20.29
CA GLY A 162 4.24 -4.64 -21.24
C GLY A 162 3.14 -5.48 -20.59
N TYR A 163 2.09 -5.73 -21.38
CA TYR A 163 0.98 -6.60 -21.05
C TYR A 163 0.93 -7.83 -21.97
N ALA A 164 1.27 -7.67 -23.26
CA ALA A 164 1.22 -8.75 -24.23
C ALA A 164 2.32 -9.81 -24.00
N GLY A 165 2.01 -11.07 -24.27
CA GLY A 165 2.98 -12.19 -24.24
C GLY A 165 3.23 -12.80 -22.86
N TYR A 166 2.54 -12.33 -21.82
CA TYR A 166 2.67 -12.85 -20.45
C TYR A 166 1.50 -13.76 -20.05
N SER A 167 1.74 -14.70 -19.15
CA SER A 167 0.64 -15.45 -18.52
C SER A 167 -0.06 -14.56 -17.50
N LEU A 168 -1.37 -14.42 -17.63
CA LEU A 168 -2.18 -13.65 -16.70
C LEU A 168 -2.64 -14.51 -15.53
N HIS A 169 -2.52 -13.95 -14.33
CA HIS A 169 -2.88 -14.56 -13.06
C HIS A 169 -4.03 -13.79 -12.42
N LYS A 170 -4.85 -14.49 -11.63
CA LYS A 170 -5.99 -13.86 -10.99
C LYS A 170 -5.52 -12.97 -9.84
N ILE A 171 -5.70 -11.66 -10.00
CA ILE A 171 -5.49 -10.66 -8.96
C ILE A 171 -6.81 -9.96 -8.67
N SER A 172 -7.11 -9.72 -7.40
CA SER A 172 -8.31 -9.01 -6.97
C SER A 172 -8.37 -7.61 -7.55
N SER A 173 -9.33 -7.39 -8.44
CA SER A 173 -9.54 -6.11 -9.12
C SER A 173 -10.32 -5.08 -8.30
N LYS A 174 -10.90 -5.51 -7.16
CA LYS A 174 -11.80 -4.68 -6.35
C LYS A 174 -11.06 -3.93 -5.24
N CYS A 175 -10.06 -4.53 -4.59
CA CYS A 175 -9.43 -3.91 -3.42
C CYS A 175 -7.92 -3.95 -3.55
N GLY A 176 -7.25 -2.80 -3.40
CA GLY A 176 -5.78 -2.75 -3.40
C GLY A 176 -5.14 -3.62 -2.34
N ILE A 177 -5.78 -3.77 -1.18
CA ILE A 177 -5.30 -4.66 -0.13
C ILE A 177 -5.28 -6.12 -0.58
N PHE A 178 -6.37 -6.59 -1.21
CA PHE A 178 -6.44 -7.96 -1.69
C PHE A 178 -5.50 -8.17 -2.88
N ALA A 179 -5.38 -7.21 -3.78
CA ALA A 179 -4.43 -7.31 -4.87
C ALA A 179 -2.98 -7.38 -4.39
N GLU A 180 -2.62 -6.62 -3.36
CA GLU A 180 -1.30 -6.72 -2.75
C GLU A 180 -1.06 -8.08 -2.09
N ALA A 181 -2.09 -8.65 -1.45
CA ALA A 181 -2.01 -9.99 -0.87
C ALA A 181 -1.90 -11.07 -1.95
N ASP A 182 -2.65 -10.94 -3.04
CA ASP A 182 -2.61 -11.82 -4.20
C ASP A 182 -1.24 -11.72 -4.88
N ALA A 183 -0.74 -10.52 -5.14
CA ALA A 183 0.58 -10.27 -5.70
C ALA A 183 1.67 -10.91 -4.83
N ASN A 184 1.65 -10.68 -3.50
CA ASN A 184 2.59 -11.34 -2.58
C ASN A 184 2.53 -12.87 -2.64
N THR A 185 1.33 -13.42 -2.74
CA THR A 185 1.12 -14.87 -2.86
C THR A 185 1.71 -15.39 -4.17
N LEU A 186 1.52 -14.66 -5.27
CA LEU A 186 2.09 -14.99 -6.57
C LEU A 186 3.61 -14.93 -6.57
N VAL A 187 4.24 -13.91 -5.96
CA VAL A 187 5.72 -13.89 -5.86
C VAL A 187 6.22 -15.09 -5.06
N LYS A 188 5.57 -15.42 -3.93
CA LYS A 188 5.95 -16.58 -3.10
C LYS A 188 5.72 -17.91 -3.80
N ALA A 189 4.74 -17.97 -4.71
CA ALA A 189 4.53 -19.10 -5.59
C ALA A 189 5.58 -19.17 -6.72
N GLY A 190 6.47 -18.18 -6.85
CA GLY A 190 7.52 -18.15 -7.87
C GLY A 190 7.10 -17.49 -9.19
N VAL A 191 5.96 -16.79 -9.25
CA VAL A 191 5.52 -16.07 -10.45
C VAL A 191 6.43 -14.87 -10.71
N SER A 192 6.77 -14.62 -11.99
CA SER A 192 7.65 -13.50 -12.34
C SER A 192 6.97 -12.15 -12.12
N VAL A 193 7.78 -11.11 -11.88
CA VAL A 193 7.29 -9.76 -11.60
C VAL A 193 6.56 -9.18 -12.83
N GLU A 194 7.02 -9.51 -14.03
CA GLU A 194 6.39 -9.11 -15.30
C GLU A 194 4.97 -9.68 -15.44
N GLU A 195 4.78 -10.96 -15.13
CA GLU A 195 3.46 -11.59 -15.18
C GLU A 195 2.51 -11.00 -14.12
N ILE A 196 3.02 -10.69 -12.93
CA ILE A 196 2.22 -10.03 -11.88
C ILE A 196 1.79 -8.63 -12.32
N ILE A 197 2.68 -7.85 -12.94
CA ILE A 197 2.35 -6.49 -13.42
C ILE A 197 1.39 -6.52 -14.60
N ALA A 198 1.57 -7.44 -15.56
CA ALA A 198 0.60 -7.66 -16.63
C ALA A 198 -0.79 -8.03 -16.05
N SER A 199 -0.83 -8.87 -15.02
CA SER A 199 -2.05 -9.25 -14.31
C SER A 199 -2.69 -8.10 -13.52
N LEU A 200 -1.90 -7.11 -13.08
CA LEU A 200 -2.42 -5.89 -12.44
C LEU A 200 -3.04 -4.94 -13.47
N PHE A 201 -2.42 -4.76 -14.65
CA PHE A 201 -3.02 -4.00 -15.75
C PHE A 201 -4.33 -4.64 -16.21
N GLU A 202 -4.35 -5.97 -16.33
CA GLU A 202 -5.55 -6.77 -16.58
C GLU A 202 -6.65 -6.45 -15.58
N ALA A 203 -6.34 -6.57 -14.28
CA ALA A 203 -7.30 -6.34 -13.22
C ALA A 203 -7.88 -4.91 -13.25
N VAL A 204 -7.05 -3.90 -13.55
CA VAL A 204 -7.47 -2.50 -13.61
C VAL A 204 -8.45 -2.25 -14.76
N VAL A 205 -8.12 -2.71 -15.97
CA VAL A 205 -8.99 -2.52 -17.16
C VAL A 205 -10.28 -3.33 -16.99
N TYR A 206 -10.17 -4.58 -16.56
CA TYR A 206 -11.34 -5.43 -16.32
C TYR A 206 -12.29 -4.82 -15.29
N GLN A 207 -11.77 -4.29 -14.18
CA GLN A 207 -12.59 -3.62 -13.18
C GLN A 207 -13.35 -2.42 -13.75
N ASN A 208 -12.66 -1.58 -14.53
CA ASN A 208 -13.24 -0.40 -15.14
C ASN A 208 -14.39 -0.80 -16.09
N LEU A 209 -14.13 -1.75 -16.99
CA LEU A 209 -15.13 -2.28 -17.92
C LEU A 209 -16.30 -2.97 -17.21
N ALA A 210 -16.05 -3.75 -16.17
CA ALA A 210 -17.09 -4.51 -15.48
C ALA A 210 -18.01 -3.61 -14.63
N THR A 211 -17.49 -2.52 -14.06
CA THR A 211 -18.23 -1.72 -13.06
C THR A 211 -18.71 -0.37 -13.54
N LEU A 212 -17.93 0.31 -14.38
CA LEU A 212 -18.21 1.68 -14.82
C LEU A 212 -18.89 1.77 -16.18
N THR A 213 -19.02 0.66 -16.90
CA THR A 213 -19.83 0.65 -18.12
C THR A 213 -21.33 0.57 -17.82
N LYS A 214 -21.72 -0.02 -16.67
CA LYS A 214 -23.12 -0.17 -16.23
C LYS A 214 -24.04 -0.77 -17.31
N GLY A 215 -23.50 -1.68 -18.12
CA GLY A 215 -24.23 -2.33 -19.22
C GLY A 215 -24.16 -1.59 -20.56
N ASN A 216 -23.60 -0.38 -20.61
CA ASN A 216 -23.30 0.30 -21.87
C ASN A 216 -22.12 -0.36 -22.58
N THR A 217 -22.14 -0.32 -23.91
CA THR A 217 -21.02 -0.78 -24.74
C THR A 217 -20.10 0.42 -25.01
N PRO A 218 -18.82 0.38 -24.63
CA PRO A 218 -17.83 1.35 -25.08
C PRO A 218 -17.76 1.31 -26.61
N MET A 219 -18.21 2.36 -27.28
CA MET A 219 -18.17 2.43 -28.75
C MET A 219 -16.79 2.92 -29.23
N PRO A 220 -16.40 2.61 -30.49
CA PRO A 220 -15.15 3.11 -31.08
C PRO A 220 -15.04 4.64 -31.06
N GLU A 221 -13.82 5.13 -31.28
CA GLU A 221 -13.37 6.49 -30.93
C GLU A 221 -13.35 6.67 -29.41
N VAL A 222 -12.41 5.96 -28.79
CA VAL A 222 -12.17 5.93 -27.36
C VAL A 222 -11.05 6.90 -26.99
N LEU A 223 -11.23 7.63 -25.90
CA LEU A 223 -10.19 8.48 -25.32
C LEU A 223 -9.80 7.98 -23.94
N LEU A 224 -8.51 7.72 -23.73
CA LEU A 224 -7.95 7.32 -22.45
C LEU A 224 -7.27 8.54 -21.80
N LEU A 225 -7.79 8.96 -20.65
CA LEU A 225 -7.34 10.16 -19.92
C LEU A 225 -6.73 9.81 -18.55
N GLY A 226 -6.03 10.78 -17.97
CA GLY A 226 -5.41 10.66 -16.65
C GLY A 226 -4.01 10.05 -16.67
N GLY A 227 -3.28 10.21 -15.56
CA GLY A 227 -1.86 9.87 -15.45
C GLY A 227 -1.56 8.39 -15.76
N PRO A 228 -2.22 7.42 -15.10
CA PRO A 228 -2.05 6.00 -15.37
C PRO A 228 -2.19 5.61 -16.85
N ASN A 229 -3.23 6.09 -17.54
CA ASN A 229 -3.43 5.81 -18.96
C ASN A 229 -2.34 6.44 -19.82
N LEU A 230 -1.81 7.61 -19.43
CA LEU A 230 -0.73 8.28 -20.14
C LEU A 230 0.64 7.60 -19.93
N PHE A 231 0.94 7.19 -18.69
CA PHE A 231 2.30 6.78 -18.31
C PHE A 231 2.56 5.28 -18.37
N PHE A 232 1.54 4.42 -18.32
CA PHE A 232 1.75 2.95 -18.30
C PHE A 232 1.47 2.33 -19.66
N LYS A 233 2.53 1.92 -20.36
CA LYS A 233 2.42 1.26 -21.67
C LYS A 233 1.55 0.00 -21.61
N GLY A 234 1.83 -0.91 -20.68
CA GLY A 234 1.05 -2.14 -20.52
C GLY A 234 -0.44 -1.91 -20.21
N LEU A 235 -0.79 -0.80 -19.53
CA LEU A 235 -2.20 -0.45 -19.30
C LEU A 235 -2.91 -0.05 -20.60
N GLN A 236 -2.23 0.68 -21.48
CA GLN A 236 -2.77 1.02 -22.80
C GLN A 236 -2.91 -0.23 -23.69
N GLU A 237 -1.96 -1.14 -23.64
CA GLU A 237 -2.03 -2.45 -24.32
C GLU A 237 -3.22 -3.28 -23.81
N ALA A 238 -3.44 -3.34 -22.50
CA ALA A 238 -4.58 -4.01 -21.89
C ALA A 238 -5.92 -3.39 -22.35
N TRP A 239 -6.03 -2.06 -22.37
CA TRP A 239 -7.22 -1.37 -22.91
C TRP A 239 -7.52 -1.77 -24.35
N ARG A 240 -6.50 -1.75 -25.22
CA ARG A 240 -6.62 -2.14 -26.63
C ARG A 240 -7.09 -3.59 -26.78
N HIS A 241 -6.49 -4.51 -26.04
CA HIS A 241 -6.87 -5.92 -26.03
C HIS A 241 -8.35 -6.12 -25.64
N HIS A 242 -8.78 -5.52 -24.52
CA HIS A 242 -10.14 -5.72 -24.02
C HIS A 242 -11.21 -5.05 -24.87
N LEU A 243 -10.96 -3.84 -25.37
CA LEU A 243 -11.92 -3.14 -26.22
C LEU A 243 -12.09 -3.84 -27.56
N ASN A 244 -11.00 -4.32 -28.18
CA ASN A 244 -11.06 -5.09 -29.42
C ASN A 244 -11.87 -6.39 -29.24
N ASN A 245 -11.57 -7.15 -28.18
CA ASN A 245 -12.34 -8.35 -27.83
C ASN A 245 -13.83 -8.04 -27.59
N LEU A 246 -14.13 -6.96 -26.87
CA LEU A 246 -15.49 -6.54 -26.57
C LEU A 246 -16.26 -6.19 -27.86
N TRP A 247 -15.64 -5.45 -28.78
CA TRP A 247 -16.25 -5.12 -30.07
C TRP A 247 -16.52 -6.35 -30.92
N GLY A 248 -15.59 -7.30 -30.97
CA GLY A 248 -15.77 -8.58 -31.65
C GLY A 248 -16.93 -9.40 -31.06
N GLN A 249 -16.97 -9.55 -29.73
CA GLN A 249 -18.03 -10.30 -29.02
C GLN A 249 -19.41 -9.65 -29.21
N ARG A 250 -19.47 -8.32 -29.22
CA ARG A 250 -20.72 -7.56 -29.38
C ARG A 250 -21.08 -7.28 -30.84
N ARG A 251 -20.24 -7.70 -31.79
CA ARG A 251 -20.39 -7.44 -33.24
C ARG A 251 -20.56 -5.95 -33.56
N VAL A 252 -19.77 -5.11 -32.89
CA VAL A 252 -19.76 -3.66 -33.14
C VAL A 252 -19.12 -3.41 -34.51
N PRO A 253 -19.75 -2.64 -35.41
CA PRO A 253 -19.17 -2.33 -36.71
C PRO A 253 -17.93 -1.43 -36.52
N LEU A 254 -16.82 -1.82 -37.13
CA LEU A 254 -15.57 -1.05 -37.17
C LEU A 254 -15.34 -0.50 -38.59
N PRO A 255 -14.66 0.65 -38.76
CA PRO A 255 -14.30 1.15 -40.07
C PRO A 255 -13.38 0.16 -40.82
N GLU A 256 -13.72 -0.21 -42.05
CA GLU A 256 -13.03 -1.27 -42.82
C GLU A 256 -11.54 -1.01 -43.09
N GLU A 257 -11.12 0.26 -43.09
CA GLU A 257 -9.74 0.68 -43.42
C GLU A 257 -8.88 1.02 -42.19
N ARG A 258 -9.37 0.76 -40.97
CA ARG A 258 -8.65 1.11 -39.74
C ARG A 258 -8.50 -0.08 -38.82
N GLU A 259 -7.27 -0.29 -38.35
CA GLU A 259 -6.99 -1.24 -37.28
C GLU A 259 -7.75 -0.84 -36.01
N PRO A 260 -8.39 -1.78 -35.29
CA PRO A 260 -9.18 -1.47 -34.09
C PRO A 260 -8.40 -0.65 -33.04
N GLU A 261 -7.11 -0.92 -32.88
CA GLU A 261 -6.24 -0.20 -31.94
C GLU A 261 -6.10 1.30 -32.26
N SER A 262 -6.26 1.69 -33.53
CA SER A 262 -6.19 3.09 -33.97
C SER A 262 -7.40 3.93 -33.55
N LEU A 263 -8.47 3.27 -33.07
CA LEU A 263 -9.68 3.91 -32.57
C LEU A 263 -9.60 4.21 -31.06
N ILE A 264 -8.43 3.98 -30.44
CA ILE A 264 -8.18 4.15 -29.00
C ILE A 264 -7.03 5.13 -28.82
N HIS A 265 -7.38 6.34 -28.40
CA HIS A 265 -6.48 7.50 -28.37
C HIS A 265 -6.01 7.80 -26.95
N VAL A 266 -4.73 8.12 -26.81
CA VAL A 266 -4.13 8.64 -25.56
C VAL A 266 -3.50 9.99 -25.90
N PRO A 267 -4.15 11.12 -25.58
CA PRO A 267 -3.67 12.43 -25.98
C PRO A 267 -2.45 12.83 -25.13
N SER A 268 -1.49 13.55 -25.73
CA SER A 268 -0.25 13.97 -25.03
C SER A 268 -0.50 14.89 -23.83
N ASP A 269 -1.66 15.56 -23.81
CA ASP A 269 -2.14 16.45 -22.77
C ASP A 269 -3.25 15.81 -21.91
N ALA A 270 -3.34 14.47 -21.89
CA ALA A 270 -4.33 13.69 -21.12
C ALA A 270 -4.45 14.07 -19.62
N LEU A 271 -3.43 14.72 -19.05
CA LEU A 271 -3.44 15.21 -17.67
C LEU A 271 -4.31 16.46 -17.48
N TYR A 272 -4.47 17.29 -18.52
CA TYR A 272 -4.98 18.66 -18.42
C TYR A 272 -6.46 18.83 -18.79
N TYR A 273 -7.17 17.75 -19.14
CA TYR A 273 -8.56 17.83 -19.60
C TYR A 273 -9.51 18.45 -18.57
N GLY A 274 -9.30 18.20 -17.27
CA GLY A 274 -10.02 18.90 -16.20
C GLY A 274 -9.77 20.42 -16.21
N CYS A 275 -8.52 20.86 -16.40
CA CYS A 275 -8.16 22.29 -16.47
C CYS A 275 -8.72 22.94 -17.74
N LEU A 276 -8.54 22.30 -18.89
CA LEU A 276 -9.04 22.77 -20.19
C LEU A 276 -10.57 22.86 -20.20
N GLY A 277 -11.23 21.89 -19.55
CA GLY A 277 -12.66 21.90 -19.32
C GLY A 277 -13.13 23.08 -18.49
N CYS A 278 -12.42 23.39 -17.40
CA CYS A 278 -12.68 24.56 -16.57
C CYS A 278 -12.56 25.88 -17.36
N VAL A 279 -11.52 25.99 -18.19
CA VAL A 279 -11.34 27.11 -19.10
C VAL A 279 -12.51 27.21 -20.09
N GLU A 280 -12.92 26.11 -20.70
CA GLU A 280 -13.98 26.09 -21.71
C GLU A 280 -15.33 26.49 -21.13
N ILE A 281 -15.69 25.95 -19.96
CA ILE A 281 -16.90 26.36 -19.24
C ILE A 281 -16.80 27.83 -18.85
N GLY A 282 -15.63 28.26 -18.36
CA GLY A 282 -15.38 29.65 -17.96
C GLY A 282 -15.61 30.67 -19.09
N LYS A 283 -15.32 30.33 -20.34
CA LYS A 283 -15.59 31.20 -21.51
C LYS A 283 -17.10 31.45 -21.71
N GLY A 284 -17.95 30.48 -21.37
CA GLY A 284 -19.40 30.58 -21.50
C GLY A 284 -20.10 31.26 -20.32
N GLU A 285 -19.41 31.41 -19.19
CA GLU A 285 -19.94 32.02 -17.97
C GLU A 285 -19.95 33.55 -18.04
N ALA A 286 -20.92 34.19 -17.38
CA ALA A 286 -21.04 35.65 -17.35
C ALA A 286 -19.75 36.34 -16.84
N PRO A 287 -19.39 37.55 -17.34
CA PRO A 287 -18.08 38.17 -17.05
C PRO A 287 -17.72 38.33 -15.57
N GLY A 288 -18.71 38.51 -14.69
CA GLY A 288 -18.50 38.63 -13.24
C GLY A 288 -18.33 37.31 -12.48
N VAL A 289 -18.39 36.16 -13.15
CA VAL A 289 -18.29 34.85 -12.51
C VAL A 289 -16.85 34.34 -12.53
N GLY A 290 -16.36 33.89 -11.37
CA GLY A 290 -15.00 33.34 -11.23
C GLY A 290 -13.93 34.41 -11.37
N VAL A 291 -14.21 35.65 -10.97
CA VAL A 291 -13.24 36.76 -11.02
C VAL A 291 -12.15 36.52 -9.98
N TYR A 292 -10.91 36.40 -10.44
CA TYR A 292 -9.76 36.15 -9.59
C TYR A 292 -9.53 37.31 -8.62
N GLN A 293 -9.50 37.06 -7.31
CA GLN A 293 -9.39 38.08 -6.26
C GLN A 293 -7.95 38.29 -5.75
N GLY A 294 -6.97 37.53 -6.26
CA GLY A 294 -5.60 37.52 -5.73
C GLY A 294 -5.37 36.41 -4.71
N THR A 295 -4.15 36.38 -4.16
CA THR A 295 -3.63 35.30 -3.31
C THR A 295 -3.75 35.55 -1.80
N GLN A 296 -4.10 36.76 -1.36
CA GLN A 296 -3.99 37.20 0.04
C GLN A 296 -4.83 36.34 1.02
N THR A 297 -6.10 36.08 0.69
CA THR A 297 -6.98 35.27 1.54
C THR A 297 -6.54 33.80 1.59
N LEU A 298 -6.01 33.27 0.48
CA LEU A 298 -5.42 31.93 0.45
C LEU A 298 -4.17 31.85 1.33
N GLN A 299 -3.33 32.88 1.30
CA GLN A 299 -2.15 32.97 2.17
C GLN A 299 -2.54 33.01 3.66
N TRP A 300 -3.51 33.85 4.04
CA TRP A 300 -4.05 33.86 5.41
C TRP A 300 -4.62 32.49 5.83
N TRP A 301 -5.32 31.80 4.92
CA TRP A 301 -5.85 30.47 5.21
C TRP A 301 -4.75 29.47 5.55
N ILE A 302 -3.63 29.51 4.82
CA ILE A 302 -2.45 28.68 5.04
C ILE A 302 -1.78 29.00 6.38
N GLU A 303 -1.63 30.29 6.71
CA GLU A 303 -0.87 30.73 7.88
C GLU A 303 -1.67 30.61 9.19
N GLU A 304 -2.98 30.88 9.17
CA GLU A 304 -3.81 30.98 10.38
C GLU A 304 -5.16 30.27 10.29
N GLY A 305 -5.91 30.47 9.19
CA GLY A 305 -7.32 30.08 9.10
C GLY A 305 -7.55 28.59 9.30
N GLN A 306 -6.71 27.74 8.69
CA GLN A 306 -6.84 26.28 8.82
C GLN A 306 -6.63 25.78 10.25
N HIS A 307 -5.75 26.40 11.03
CA HIS A 307 -5.46 25.97 12.40
C HIS A 307 -6.64 26.23 13.34
N GLN A 308 -7.30 27.37 13.18
CA GLN A 308 -8.48 27.73 13.97
C GLN A 308 -9.66 26.78 13.68
N GLN A 309 -9.85 26.39 12.42
CA GLN A 309 -10.92 25.45 12.05
C GLN A 309 -10.65 24.06 12.62
N LYS A 310 -9.43 23.55 12.48
CA LYS A 310 -9.03 22.24 13.01
C LYS A 310 -9.17 22.16 14.53
N ALA A 311 -8.85 23.23 15.26
CA ALA A 311 -9.00 23.27 16.71
C ALA A 311 -10.47 23.14 17.18
N LYS A 312 -11.44 23.55 16.34
CA LYS A 312 -12.88 23.42 16.64
C LYS A 312 -13.44 22.04 16.33
N GLU A 313 -12.97 21.40 15.26
CA GLU A 313 -13.51 20.12 14.78
C GLU A 313 -12.70 18.87 15.21
N GLY A 314 -11.44 19.06 15.61
CA GLY A 314 -10.48 17.98 15.85
C GLY A 314 -10.52 17.36 17.25
N ALA A 315 -10.04 16.12 17.34
CA ALA A 315 -9.66 15.49 18.60
C ALA A 315 -8.28 15.99 19.07
N LYS A 316 -7.98 15.84 20.36
CA LYS A 316 -6.63 16.11 20.90
C LYS A 316 -5.62 15.12 20.33
N GLY A 317 -4.37 15.55 20.14
CA GLY A 317 -3.28 14.65 19.74
C GLY A 317 -3.02 13.53 20.76
N LEU A 318 -2.21 12.55 20.38
CA LEU A 318 -1.87 11.37 21.20
C LEU A 318 -1.16 11.70 22.53
N ILE A 319 -0.54 12.87 22.60
CA ILE A 319 0.27 13.34 23.71
C ILE A 319 -0.29 14.67 24.19
N ALA A 320 -0.61 14.76 25.48
CA ALA A 320 -1.15 15.99 26.07
C ALA A 320 -0.07 17.08 26.26
N GLY A 321 1.20 16.69 26.40
CA GLY A 321 2.32 17.60 26.60
C GLY A 321 3.66 16.87 26.83
N LYS A 322 4.71 17.64 27.10
CA LYS A 322 6.08 17.09 27.28
C LYS A 322 6.20 16.11 28.45
N GLU A 323 5.49 16.36 29.55
CA GLU A 323 5.50 15.49 30.74
C GLU A 323 4.85 14.14 30.47
N ASP A 324 3.70 14.14 29.77
CA ASP A 324 3.00 12.93 29.34
C ASP A 324 3.90 12.08 28.42
N LEU A 325 4.54 12.72 27.43
CA LEU A 325 5.51 12.03 26.57
C LEU A 325 6.68 11.44 27.35
N SER A 326 7.27 12.21 28.27
CA SER A 326 8.40 11.74 29.08
C SER A 326 8.02 10.55 29.96
N SER A 327 6.84 10.59 30.60
CA SER A 327 6.31 9.49 31.41
C SER A 327 6.07 8.24 30.56
N PHE A 328 5.44 8.40 29.39
CA PHE A 328 5.20 7.30 28.46
C PHE A 328 6.51 6.68 27.96
N LEU A 329 7.49 7.49 27.53
CA LEU A 329 8.79 7.02 27.07
C LEU A 329 9.61 6.36 28.19
N LYS A 330 9.48 6.81 29.44
CA LYS A 330 10.13 6.14 30.57
C LYS A 330 9.58 4.72 30.80
N LYS A 331 8.28 4.51 30.53
CA LYS A 331 7.61 3.22 30.76
C LYS A 331 7.69 2.28 29.57
N TYR A 332 7.57 2.79 28.35
CA TYR A 332 7.45 2.01 27.12
C TYR A 332 8.53 2.30 26.08
N GLY A 333 9.35 3.34 26.29
CA GLY A 333 10.57 3.53 25.52
C GLY A 333 11.58 2.44 25.85
N ALA A 334 12.41 2.07 24.86
CA ALA A 334 13.38 1.00 25.03
C ALA A 334 14.32 1.28 26.22
N PRO A 335 14.61 0.28 27.10
CA PRO A 335 15.47 0.45 28.28
C PRO A 335 16.93 0.84 27.99
N ASN A 336 17.36 0.78 26.73
CA ASN A 336 18.68 1.24 26.29
C ASN A 336 18.49 2.43 25.35
N GLY A 337 19.08 3.57 25.69
CA GLY A 337 19.06 4.80 24.92
C GLY A 337 19.63 4.65 23.49
N ASN A 338 18.82 4.15 22.57
CA ASN A 338 19.00 4.29 21.13
C ASN A 338 17.96 5.27 20.57
N GLY A 339 17.82 6.41 21.25
CA GLY A 339 17.37 7.64 20.60
C GLY A 339 18.47 8.09 19.64
N ASN A 340 18.45 7.56 18.42
CA ASN A 340 19.01 8.25 17.27
C ASN A 340 17.90 8.31 16.23
N GLY A 341 17.41 9.54 15.99
CA GLY A 341 16.68 9.92 14.77
C GLY A 341 17.59 9.79 13.55
N ASN A 342 18.06 8.58 13.28
CA ASN A 342 18.79 8.18 12.11
C ASN A 342 18.48 6.71 11.90
N GLY A 343 17.44 6.43 11.12
CA GLY A 343 17.18 5.14 10.46
C GLY A 343 18.28 4.79 9.45
N ARG A 344 19.55 4.90 9.83
CA ARG A 344 20.55 4.04 9.22
C ARG A 344 20.20 2.63 9.67
N SER A 345 19.69 1.86 8.71
CA SER A 345 19.78 0.41 8.59
C SER A 345 21.23 -0.05 8.75
N GLY A 346 21.76 0.18 9.95
CA GLY A 346 23.02 -0.30 10.47
C GLY A 346 22.71 -1.23 11.64
N PRO A 347 23.60 -2.17 11.91
CA PRO A 347 23.26 -3.37 12.64
C PRO A 347 22.98 -3.01 14.12
N HIS A 348 21.87 -3.51 14.69
CA HIS A 348 21.39 -3.26 16.06
C HIS A 348 22.51 -3.51 17.11
N PRO A 349 22.49 -2.91 18.31
CA PRO A 349 23.54 -3.07 19.32
C PRO A 349 23.45 -4.43 20.03
N ASN A 350 23.68 -5.49 19.28
CA ASN A 350 24.61 -6.56 19.66
C ASN A 350 25.36 -7.08 18.42
N THR A 351 25.58 -6.19 17.44
CA THR A 351 26.30 -6.49 16.22
C THR A 351 27.75 -6.12 16.43
N GLY A 352 28.63 -7.12 16.37
CA GLY A 352 30.07 -6.88 16.40
C GLY A 352 30.78 -7.08 17.75
N LYS A 353 30.19 -7.78 18.72
CA LYS A 353 31.03 -8.66 19.54
C LYS A 353 30.78 -10.08 19.08
N ALA A 354 31.59 -10.51 18.12
CA ALA A 354 31.84 -11.93 17.91
C ALA A 354 32.18 -12.51 19.28
N ILE A 355 31.23 -13.21 19.90
CA ILE A 355 31.54 -14.08 21.01
C ILE A 355 32.35 -15.19 20.36
N ARG A 356 33.69 -15.00 20.29
CA ARG A 356 34.66 -16.06 20.02
C ARG A 356 34.66 -17.00 21.22
N MET A 357 33.51 -17.62 21.50
CA MET A 357 33.47 -18.84 22.28
C MET A 357 33.65 -19.95 21.26
N GLU A 358 34.64 -20.81 21.46
CA GLU A 358 34.63 -22.13 20.85
C GLU A 358 33.24 -22.75 21.13
N GLN A 359 32.39 -22.85 20.10
CA GLN A 359 31.02 -23.37 20.24
C GLN A 359 31.05 -24.88 20.47
N LYS A 360 31.47 -25.30 21.66
CA LYS A 360 31.38 -26.70 22.11
C LYS A 360 29.92 -27.13 22.27
N VAL A 361 29.01 -26.19 22.53
CA VAL A 361 27.57 -26.44 22.71
C VAL A 361 26.81 -25.88 21.52
N PRO A 362 25.89 -26.66 20.91
CA PRO A 362 25.12 -26.21 19.77
C PRO A 362 24.12 -25.11 20.14
N VAL A 363 23.81 -24.26 19.17
CA VAL A 363 22.80 -23.19 19.27
C VAL A 363 21.47 -23.58 18.63
N LEU A 364 20.40 -22.89 19.02
CA LEU A 364 19.05 -23.13 18.56
C LEU A 364 18.62 -21.97 17.67
N VAL A 365 18.21 -22.26 16.44
CA VAL A 365 17.82 -21.25 15.46
C VAL A 365 16.31 -21.30 15.26
N GLY A 366 15.68 -20.13 15.33
CA GLY A 366 14.27 -19.95 15.01
C GLY A 366 14.12 -18.92 13.89
N CYS A 367 13.39 -19.27 12.85
CA CYS A 367 13.09 -18.37 11.74
C CYS A 367 11.59 -18.08 11.62
N ASP A 368 11.24 -16.82 11.40
CA ASP A 368 9.90 -16.35 11.07
C ASP A 368 9.92 -15.78 9.65
N PHE A 369 9.41 -16.56 8.69
CA PHE A 369 9.31 -16.17 7.29
C PHE A 369 7.94 -15.54 7.02
N GLY A 370 7.78 -14.31 7.49
CA GLY A 370 6.55 -13.52 7.39
C GLY A 370 6.18 -13.10 5.96
N SER A 371 5.11 -12.32 5.84
CA SER A 371 4.61 -11.78 4.55
C SER A 371 5.43 -10.60 4.01
N THR A 372 6.05 -9.83 4.90
CA THR A 372 6.78 -8.59 4.58
C THR A 372 8.25 -8.64 5.01
N THR A 373 8.57 -9.46 6.00
CA THR A 373 9.92 -9.58 6.57
C THR A 373 10.22 -11.03 6.86
N ALA A 374 11.46 -11.43 6.68
CA ALA A 374 12.01 -12.67 7.23
C ALA A 374 12.90 -12.32 8.43
N LYS A 375 12.82 -13.10 9.51
CA LYS A 375 13.58 -12.87 10.74
C LYS A 375 14.18 -14.18 11.20
N ALA A 376 15.37 -14.12 11.78
CA ALA A 376 15.93 -15.25 12.50
C ALA A 376 16.50 -14.80 13.84
N VAL A 377 16.46 -15.71 14.80
CA VAL A 377 17.10 -15.55 16.09
C VAL A 377 17.91 -16.78 16.44
N VAL A 378 18.97 -16.55 17.21
CA VAL A 378 19.83 -17.60 17.76
C VAL A 378 19.72 -17.56 19.26
N LEU A 379 19.34 -18.68 19.86
CA LEU A 379 19.29 -18.88 21.30
C LEU A 379 20.43 -19.79 21.77
N SER A 380 20.90 -19.52 23.00
CA SER A 380 21.75 -20.47 23.72
C SER A 380 20.93 -21.66 24.24
N HIS A 381 21.63 -22.69 24.71
CA HIS A 381 21.01 -23.84 25.39
C HIS A 381 20.30 -23.47 26.71
N GLU A 382 20.59 -22.32 27.29
CA GLU A 382 19.86 -21.74 28.43
C GLU A 382 18.71 -20.82 28.00
N LYS A 383 18.34 -20.82 26.71
CA LYS A 383 17.28 -20.00 26.12
C LYS A 383 17.60 -18.49 26.12
N ALA A 384 18.86 -18.10 26.31
CA ALA A 384 19.27 -16.70 26.21
C ALA A 384 19.36 -16.26 24.74
N LEU A 385 18.89 -15.06 24.41
CA LEU A 385 18.99 -14.50 23.07
C LEU A 385 20.43 -14.05 22.77
N LEU A 386 21.09 -14.74 21.83
CA LEU A 386 22.47 -14.47 21.44
C LEU A 386 22.56 -13.53 20.23
N PHE A 387 21.68 -13.72 19.25
CA PHE A 387 21.71 -12.98 17.98
C PHE A 387 20.32 -12.87 17.36
N THR A 388 20.11 -11.78 16.62
CA THR A 388 18.91 -11.53 15.82
C THR A 388 19.33 -10.96 14.48
N CYS A 389 18.75 -11.45 13.39
CA CYS A 389 18.86 -10.82 12.09
C CYS A 389 17.50 -10.74 11.42
N TYR A 390 17.36 -9.81 10.49
CA TYR A 390 16.14 -9.62 9.72
C TYR A 390 16.48 -9.24 8.28
N VAL A 391 15.54 -9.50 7.39
CA VAL A 391 15.59 -9.08 5.99
C VAL A 391 14.21 -8.58 5.60
N LEU A 392 14.17 -7.47 4.87
CA LEU A 392 12.94 -7.07 4.20
C LEU A 392 12.71 -8.03 3.03
N SER A 393 11.60 -8.77 3.07
CA SER A 393 11.33 -9.80 2.07
C SER A 393 11.12 -9.14 0.71
N LYS A 394 11.85 -9.60 -0.30
CA LYS A 394 11.63 -9.20 -1.71
C LYS A 394 10.69 -10.16 -2.43
N GLY A 395 9.89 -10.90 -1.66
CA GLY A 395 8.93 -11.86 -2.16
C GLY A 395 9.51 -13.22 -2.54
N ASN A 396 10.83 -13.41 -2.45
CA ASN A 396 11.49 -14.71 -2.66
C ASN A 396 11.97 -15.30 -1.32
N PRO A 397 11.23 -16.25 -0.72
CA PRO A 397 11.59 -16.83 0.57
C PRO A 397 12.92 -17.59 0.58
N LEU A 398 13.39 -18.09 -0.58
CA LEU A 398 14.67 -18.79 -0.68
C LEU A 398 15.85 -17.83 -0.56
N GLU A 399 15.77 -16.69 -1.24
CA GLU A 399 16.78 -15.64 -1.12
C GLU A 399 16.76 -14.99 0.26
N ASP A 400 15.57 -14.82 0.85
CA ASP A 400 15.43 -14.37 2.23
C ASP A 400 16.10 -15.36 3.20
N ALA A 401 15.94 -16.67 2.99
CA ALA A 401 16.59 -17.69 3.80
C ALA A 401 18.11 -17.63 3.66
N LYS A 402 18.66 -17.59 2.42
CA LYS A 402 20.10 -17.42 2.19
C LYS A 402 20.66 -16.21 2.94
N ALA A 403 20.00 -15.06 2.82
CA ALA A 403 20.43 -13.84 3.48
C ALA A 403 20.42 -13.94 5.02
N LEU A 404 19.42 -14.61 5.61
CA LEU A 404 19.39 -14.85 7.06
C LEU A 404 20.51 -15.79 7.51
N PHE A 405 20.69 -16.92 6.84
CA PHE A 405 21.69 -17.92 7.22
C PHE A 405 23.13 -17.41 7.00
N ARG A 406 23.37 -16.60 5.96
CA ARG A 406 24.65 -15.90 5.78
C ARG A 406 24.96 -14.99 6.96
N GLN A 407 23.99 -14.18 7.40
CA GLN A 407 24.17 -13.30 8.57
C GLN A 407 24.43 -14.09 9.87
N ILE A 408 23.77 -15.23 10.07
CA ILE A 408 24.00 -16.12 11.21
C ILE A 408 25.44 -16.67 11.19
N GLN A 409 25.89 -17.12 10.01
CA GLN A 409 27.24 -17.66 9.82
C GLN A 409 28.31 -16.58 10.02
N GLU A 410 28.13 -15.39 9.45
CA GLU A 410 29.01 -14.22 9.61
C GLU A 410 29.10 -13.76 11.07
N ALA A 411 28.02 -13.94 11.85
CA ALA A 411 28.01 -13.67 13.28
C ALA A 411 28.73 -14.74 14.12
N GLY A 412 29.25 -15.81 13.50
CA GLY A 412 30.07 -16.85 14.12
C GLY A 412 29.29 -18.04 14.67
N PHE A 413 28.02 -18.21 14.28
CA PHE A 413 27.18 -19.32 14.71
C PHE A 413 27.19 -20.43 13.66
N HIS A 414 27.98 -21.49 13.90
CA HIS A 414 28.18 -22.58 12.95
C HIS A 414 27.57 -23.91 13.42
N ASN A 415 27.47 -24.12 14.74
CA ASN A 415 27.01 -25.37 15.32
C ASN A 415 25.51 -25.29 15.65
N VAL A 416 24.64 -25.58 14.68
CA VAL A 416 23.18 -25.58 14.86
C VAL A 416 22.71 -26.94 15.39
N GLY A 417 22.13 -26.99 16.58
CA GLY A 417 21.58 -28.21 17.19
C GLY A 417 20.07 -28.38 17.02
N GLY A 418 19.39 -27.33 16.54
CA GLY A 418 17.97 -27.35 16.25
C GLY A 418 17.57 -26.15 15.40
N LEU A 419 16.78 -26.38 14.35
CA LEU A 419 16.19 -25.35 13.52
C LEU A 419 14.66 -25.47 13.55
N ALA A 420 13.98 -24.40 13.91
CA ALA A 420 12.53 -24.31 13.77
C ALA A 420 12.15 -23.13 12.89
N ILE A 421 11.08 -23.29 12.13
CA ILE A 421 10.56 -22.25 11.26
C ILE A 421 9.07 -22.01 11.48
N THR A 422 8.63 -20.78 11.24
CA THR A 422 7.25 -20.36 11.30
C THR A 422 6.94 -19.28 10.23
N GLY A 423 5.73 -18.73 10.26
CA GLY A 423 5.25 -17.73 9.31
C GLY A 423 4.77 -18.33 7.99
N TYR A 424 4.52 -17.46 7.02
CA TYR A 424 3.97 -17.81 5.71
C TYR A 424 4.91 -18.69 4.85
N GLY A 425 6.22 -18.50 4.96
CA GLY A 425 7.21 -19.28 4.21
C GLY A 425 7.47 -20.68 4.79
N LYS A 426 6.84 -21.02 5.92
CA LYS A 426 7.07 -22.27 6.67
C LYS A 426 6.88 -23.52 5.81
N ASP A 427 5.76 -23.64 5.09
CA ASP A 427 5.47 -24.86 4.34
C ASP A 427 6.38 -25.03 3.11
N LEU A 428 6.80 -23.94 2.47
CA LEU A 428 7.77 -23.96 1.37
C LEU A 428 9.17 -24.35 1.87
N LEU A 429 9.65 -23.72 2.95
CA LEU A 429 11.05 -23.78 3.36
C LEU A 429 11.40 -24.95 4.27
N LYS A 430 10.42 -25.61 4.89
CA LYS A 430 10.66 -26.67 5.90
C LYS A 430 11.63 -27.73 5.41
N ASP A 431 11.31 -28.35 4.27
CA ASP A 431 12.08 -29.49 3.77
C ASP A 431 13.35 -29.02 3.02
N ILE A 432 13.31 -27.81 2.45
CA ILE A 432 14.43 -27.15 1.74
C ILE A 432 15.56 -26.77 2.69
N LEU A 433 15.25 -26.27 3.88
CA LEU A 433 16.24 -25.88 4.89
C LEU A 433 16.58 -27.04 5.84
N GLY A 434 15.75 -28.10 5.83
CA GLY A 434 15.85 -29.20 6.78
C GLY A 434 15.45 -28.77 8.19
N ALA A 435 14.38 -27.97 8.31
CA ALA A 435 13.88 -27.54 9.62
C ALA A 435 13.40 -28.74 10.45
N ASP A 436 13.81 -28.80 11.72
CA ASP A 436 13.43 -29.83 12.69
C ASP A 436 11.97 -29.71 13.10
N VAL A 437 11.51 -28.46 13.25
CA VAL A 437 10.14 -28.14 13.67
C VAL A 437 9.54 -27.09 12.74
N ALA A 438 8.37 -27.38 12.18
CA ALA A 438 7.53 -26.40 11.50
C ALA A 438 6.40 -25.99 12.44
N VAL A 439 6.51 -24.80 13.03
CA VAL A 439 5.63 -24.33 14.09
C VAL A 439 4.55 -23.43 13.48
N VAL A 440 3.30 -23.59 13.93
CA VAL A 440 2.23 -22.64 13.60
C VAL A 440 2.54 -21.29 14.25
N GLU A 441 2.40 -20.21 13.50
CA GLU A 441 2.80 -18.86 13.92
C GLU A 441 2.17 -18.43 15.26
N THR A 442 0.89 -18.72 15.48
CA THR A 442 0.22 -18.45 16.76
C THR A 442 0.88 -19.16 17.94
N VAL A 443 1.30 -20.42 17.76
CA VAL A 443 1.99 -21.19 18.80
C VAL A 443 3.37 -20.59 19.07
N ALA A 444 4.11 -20.21 18.03
CA ALA A 444 5.41 -19.57 18.19
C ALA A 444 5.28 -18.25 18.96
N HIS A 445 4.39 -17.36 18.52
CA HIS A 445 4.13 -16.09 19.18
C HIS A 445 3.63 -16.23 20.63
N ALA A 446 2.78 -17.22 20.91
CA ALA A 446 2.35 -17.52 22.29
C ALA A 446 3.52 -18.03 23.15
N THR A 447 4.35 -18.91 22.59
CA THR A 447 5.53 -19.48 23.28
C THR A 447 6.53 -18.39 23.66
N ALA A 448 6.80 -17.43 22.76
CA ALA A 448 7.68 -16.30 23.06
C ALA A 448 7.11 -15.40 24.16
N ALA A 449 5.83 -15.03 24.06
CA ALA A 449 5.19 -14.18 25.05
C ALA A 449 5.15 -14.83 26.44
N LEU A 450 4.77 -16.11 26.52
CA LEU A 450 4.71 -16.87 27.79
C LEU A 450 6.09 -17.14 28.40
N HIS A 451 7.15 -17.14 27.59
CA HIS A 451 8.52 -17.26 28.09
C HIS A 451 8.94 -16.03 28.91
N VAL A 452 8.48 -14.83 28.51
CA VAL A 452 8.80 -13.56 29.19
C VAL A 452 7.74 -13.18 30.22
N PHE A 453 6.47 -13.45 29.92
CA PHE A 453 5.30 -13.12 30.73
C PHE A 453 4.43 -14.36 30.95
N PRO A 454 4.80 -15.24 31.89
CA PRO A 454 4.09 -16.52 32.11
C PRO A 454 2.66 -16.35 32.63
N ASP A 455 2.33 -15.16 33.13
CA ASP A 455 1.03 -14.76 33.68
C ASP A 455 0.19 -13.92 32.69
N ALA A 456 0.55 -13.90 31.40
CA ALA A 456 -0.22 -13.21 30.38
C ALA A 456 -1.66 -13.74 30.28
N ASP A 457 -2.64 -12.84 30.21
CA ASP A 457 -4.04 -13.22 29.92
C ASP A 457 -4.34 -13.11 28.42
N VAL A 458 -3.76 -12.10 27.76
CA VAL A 458 -4.03 -11.79 26.35
C VAL A 458 -2.75 -11.39 25.66
N ILE A 459 -2.53 -11.94 24.47
CA ILE A 459 -1.42 -11.57 23.60
C ILE A 459 -1.96 -10.97 22.31
N CYS A 460 -1.53 -9.77 21.98
CA CYS A 460 -1.87 -9.05 20.75
C CYS A 460 -0.64 -8.93 19.85
N ASP A 461 -0.61 -9.73 18.79
CA ASP A 461 0.37 -9.66 17.72
C ASP A 461 -0.18 -8.83 16.55
N VAL A 462 0.47 -7.70 16.24
CA VAL A 462 0.11 -6.87 15.08
C VAL A 462 1.27 -6.90 14.10
N GLY A 463 1.15 -7.77 13.10
CA GLY A 463 2.11 -7.94 12.03
C GLY A 463 1.96 -6.90 10.91
N GLY A 464 2.69 -7.12 9.82
CA GLY A 464 2.59 -6.30 8.62
C GLY A 464 1.27 -6.49 7.88
N CYS A 465 0.78 -7.73 7.75
CA CYS A 465 -0.43 -8.04 6.97
C CYS A 465 -1.57 -8.64 7.80
N ASP A 466 -1.35 -8.93 9.07
CA ASP A 466 -2.31 -9.65 9.89
C ASP A 466 -2.31 -9.14 11.33
N VAL A 467 -3.41 -9.44 12.01
CA VAL A 467 -3.64 -9.17 13.44
C VAL A 467 -4.03 -10.48 14.10
N LYS A 468 -3.37 -10.81 15.21
CA LYS A 468 -3.66 -12.00 16.01
C LYS A 468 -3.87 -11.62 17.45
N ILE A 469 -4.99 -12.02 18.01
CA ILE A 469 -5.29 -11.88 19.43
C ILE A 469 -5.46 -13.28 20.01
N MET A 470 -4.59 -13.65 20.95
CA MET A 470 -4.63 -14.94 21.61
C MET A 470 -5.08 -14.74 23.05
N ILE A 471 -6.13 -15.46 23.46
CA ILE A 471 -6.70 -15.39 24.81
C ILE A 471 -6.25 -16.63 25.58
N LEU A 472 -5.56 -16.39 26.68
CA LEU A 472 -4.95 -17.42 27.49
C LEU A 472 -5.84 -17.75 28.70
N ARG A 473 -5.89 -19.03 29.04
CA ARG A 473 -6.44 -19.52 30.31
C ARG A 473 -5.46 -20.53 30.87
N GLN A 474 -5.03 -20.33 32.11
CA GLN A 474 -4.07 -21.21 32.78
C GLN A 474 -2.78 -21.44 31.94
N GLY A 475 -2.23 -20.37 31.37
CA GLY A 475 -1.00 -20.42 30.57
C GLY A 475 -1.11 -21.11 29.22
N THR A 476 -2.33 -21.45 28.76
CA THR A 476 -2.57 -22.11 27.47
C THR A 476 -3.52 -21.27 26.60
N VAL A 477 -3.31 -21.27 25.29
CA VAL A 477 -4.20 -20.59 24.32
C VAL A 477 -5.55 -21.30 24.33
N SER A 478 -6.56 -20.62 24.87
CA SER A 478 -7.95 -21.12 24.94
C SER A 478 -8.80 -20.71 23.74
N ASP A 479 -8.51 -19.54 23.16
CA ASP A 479 -9.22 -18.97 22.03
C ASP A 479 -8.27 -18.03 21.28
N PHE A 480 -8.52 -17.82 19.99
CA PHE A 480 -7.79 -16.85 19.21
C PHE A 480 -8.68 -16.15 18.18
N ARG A 481 -8.30 -14.93 17.82
CA ARG A 481 -8.89 -14.13 16.75
C ARG A 481 -7.80 -13.82 15.75
N LEU A 482 -8.05 -14.15 14.49
CA LEU A 482 -7.12 -13.91 13.39
C LEU A 482 -7.82 -13.09 12.33
N ASN A 483 -7.20 -11.98 11.93
CA ASN A 483 -7.62 -11.24 10.75
C ASN A 483 -6.42 -11.11 9.81
N SER A 484 -6.44 -11.90 8.75
CA SER A 484 -5.45 -11.90 7.66
C SER A 484 -5.99 -11.31 6.34
N GLN A 485 -7.27 -10.91 6.31
CA GLN A 485 -7.94 -10.45 5.10
C GLN A 485 -8.08 -8.92 5.02
N CYS A 486 -8.00 -8.21 6.16
CA CYS A 486 -8.26 -6.77 6.20
C CYS A 486 -7.05 -5.97 6.72
N SER A 487 -6.56 -5.00 5.93
CA SER A 487 -5.36 -4.24 6.31
C SER A 487 -5.56 -3.03 7.21
N SER A 488 -6.79 -2.61 7.50
CA SER A 488 -7.00 -1.41 8.32
C SER A 488 -6.47 -1.50 9.75
N GLY A 489 -6.18 -2.72 10.23
CA GLY A 489 -5.66 -2.99 11.57
C GLY A 489 -4.18 -3.38 11.65
N ASN A 490 -3.41 -3.32 10.55
CA ASN A 490 -2.04 -3.86 10.51
C ASN A 490 -0.97 -2.85 10.06
N GLY A 491 0.30 -3.24 10.23
CA GLY A 491 1.46 -2.41 9.95
C GLY A 491 1.58 -1.91 8.52
N ALA A 492 1.20 -2.72 7.52
CA ALA A 492 1.34 -2.36 6.11
C ALA A 492 0.46 -1.17 5.74
N PHE A 493 -0.70 -1.01 6.39
CA PHE A 493 -1.53 0.17 6.14
C PHE A 493 -0.90 1.46 6.69
N LEU A 494 -0.37 1.44 7.92
CA LEU A 494 0.34 2.61 8.47
C LEU A 494 1.58 2.94 7.63
N GLN A 495 2.34 1.92 7.23
CA GLN A 495 3.50 2.06 6.37
C GLN A 495 3.12 2.67 5.01
N GLY A 496 2.10 2.14 4.34
CA GLY A 496 1.66 2.65 3.04
C GLY A 496 1.18 4.11 3.08
N VAL A 497 0.61 4.56 4.20
CA VAL A 497 0.27 5.98 4.40
C VAL A 497 1.51 6.83 4.66
N ALA A 498 2.44 6.37 5.51
CA ALA A 498 3.68 7.09 5.78
C ALA A 498 4.53 7.27 4.51
N GLU A 499 4.70 6.21 3.72
CA GLU A 499 5.40 6.25 2.44
C GLU A 499 4.74 7.20 1.44
N ARG A 500 3.40 7.25 1.40
CA ARG A 500 2.67 8.23 0.56
C ARG A 500 3.06 9.66 0.91
N TYR A 501 3.39 9.93 2.16
CA TYR A 501 3.83 11.24 2.64
C TYR A 501 5.35 11.44 2.57
N GLY A 502 6.10 10.46 2.04
CA GLY A 502 7.55 10.50 2.03
C GLY A 502 8.17 10.46 3.42
N ILE A 503 7.46 9.87 4.39
CA ILE A 503 7.88 9.76 5.78
C ILE A 503 8.47 8.36 6.01
N PRO A 504 9.76 8.27 6.38
CA PRO A 504 10.35 6.99 6.82
C PRO A 504 9.55 6.40 7.98
N LEU A 505 9.41 5.08 8.01
CA LEU A 505 8.59 4.41 9.03
C LEU A 505 9.15 4.63 10.45
N GLU A 506 10.46 4.80 10.56
CA GLU A 506 11.19 5.09 11.79
C GLU A 506 10.78 6.44 12.40
N ASP A 507 10.43 7.41 11.55
CA ASP A 507 10.04 8.76 11.95
C ASP A 507 8.55 8.87 12.30
N TYR A 508 7.77 7.80 12.06
CA TYR A 508 6.31 7.82 12.23
C TYR A 508 5.90 8.28 13.62
N ALA A 509 6.46 7.65 14.66
CA ALA A 509 6.05 7.89 16.04
C ALA A 509 6.34 9.33 16.46
N GLU A 510 7.56 9.80 16.16
CA GLU A 510 7.98 11.16 16.50
C GLU A 510 7.08 12.20 15.82
N LYS A 511 6.79 12.01 14.53
CA LYS A 511 5.91 12.91 13.77
C LYS A 511 4.48 12.89 14.30
N ALA A 512 3.93 11.72 14.60
CA ALA A 512 2.61 11.60 15.19
C ALA A 512 2.51 12.29 16.57
N PHE A 513 3.57 12.22 17.40
CA PHE A 513 3.60 12.90 18.70
C PHE A 513 3.71 14.44 18.61
N ARG A 514 4.11 15.00 17.46
CA ARG A 514 4.12 16.46 17.24
C ARG A 514 2.71 17.02 16.95
N ALA A 515 1.75 16.17 16.61
CA ALA A 515 0.38 16.59 16.32
C ALA A 515 -0.30 17.11 17.59
N LYS A 516 -0.73 18.38 17.57
CA LYS A 516 -1.49 18.99 18.68
C LYS A 516 -2.96 18.60 18.66
N ALA A 517 -3.49 18.39 17.46
CA ALA A 517 -4.84 17.93 17.18
C ALA A 517 -4.78 16.88 16.07
N MET A 518 -5.83 16.09 15.95
CA MET A 518 -5.95 15.07 14.90
C MET A 518 -7.40 14.97 14.42
N PRO A 519 -7.65 14.62 13.15
CA PRO A 519 -9.00 14.37 12.68
C PRO A 519 -9.58 13.14 13.37
N THR A 520 -10.91 13.06 13.42
CA THR A 520 -11.58 11.80 13.76
C THR A 520 -11.70 10.97 12.49
N LEU A 521 -11.07 9.81 12.47
CA LEU A 521 -11.19 8.83 11.40
C LEU A 521 -12.11 7.68 11.84
N ALA A 522 -12.92 7.17 10.93
CA ALA A 522 -13.79 6.04 11.22
C ALA A 522 -13.02 4.70 11.31
N MET A 523 -13.36 3.86 12.28
CA MET A 523 -12.91 2.45 12.27
C MET A 523 -13.57 1.67 11.13
N GLY A 524 -12.93 0.61 10.63
CA GLY A 524 -13.51 -0.26 9.60
C GLY A 524 -12.56 -0.53 8.44
N CYS A 525 -13.10 -0.70 7.23
CA CYS A 525 -12.34 -1.11 6.06
C CYS A 525 -11.24 -0.10 5.68
N GLY A 526 -10.04 -0.60 5.36
CA GLY A 526 -8.89 0.24 4.98
C GLY A 526 -9.13 1.09 3.73
N VAL A 527 -10.06 0.67 2.87
CA VAL A 527 -10.48 1.43 1.69
C VAL A 527 -11.31 2.65 2.09
N PHE A 528 -12.31 2.49 2.97
CA PHE A 528 -13.07 3.63 3.48
C PHE A 528 -12.21 4.55 4.33
N LEU A 529 -11.28 3.98 5.10
CA LEU A 529 -10.30 4.74 5.86
C LEU A 529 -9.38 5.57 4.93
N GLN A 530 -8.98 5.02 3.77
CA GLN A 530 -8.26 5.79 2.75
C GLN A 530 -9.10 6.94 2.18
N SER A 531 -10.36 6.68 1.85
CA SER A 531 -11.27 7.74 1.39
C SER A 531 -11.47 8.83 2.45
N ASP A 532 -11.57 8.45 3.73
CA ASP A 532 -11.68 9.38 4.84
C ASP A 532 -10.39 10.19 5.02
N ILE A 533 -9.21 9.57 4.96
CA ILE A 533 -7.91 10.27 4.95
C ILE A 533 -7.91 11.37 3.88
N VAL A 534 -8.31 11.06 2.66
CA VAL A 534 -8.36 12.04 1.56
C VAL A 534 -9.32 13.17 1.87
N ASN A 535 -10.49 12.87 2.45
CA ASN A 535 -11.43 13.89 2.89
C ASN A 535 -10.84 14.78 3.99
N GLN A 536 -10.10 14.22 4.96
CA GLN A 536 -9.43 15.00 5.99
C GLN A 536 -8.29 15.86 5.39
N GLN A 537 -7.56 15.34 4.40
CA GLN A 537 -6.57 16.13 3.67
C GLN A 537 -7.20 17.34 2.96
N ARG A 538 -8.39 17.16 2.35
CA ARG A 538 -9.14 18.26 1.73
C ARG A 538 -9.56 19.33 2.75
N LYS A 539 -9.73 18.96 4.01
CA LYS A 539 -9.98 19.88 5.13
C LYS A 539 -8.69 20.52 5.67
N GLY A 540 -7.54 20.21 5.08
CA GLY A 540 -6.24 20.78 5.42
C GLY A 540 -5.45 19.98 6.46
N TRP A 541 -5.93 18.83 6.97
CA TRP A 541 -5.20 18.04 7.97
C TRP A 541 -3.82 17.60 7.45
N SER A 542 -2.76 17.84 8.24
CA SER A 542 -1.39 17.53 7.84
C SER A 542 -1.10 16.03 7.94
N ALA A 543 0.01 15.60 7.33
CA ALA A 543 0.47 14.21 7.41
C ALA A 543 0.67 13.76 8.87
N GLU A 544 1.28 14.58 9.71
CA GLU A 544 1.50 14.32 11.14
C GLU A 544 0.19 14.11 11.89
N GLU A 545 -0.79 14.97 11.66
CA GLU A 545 -2.11 14.93 12.29
C GLU A 545 -2.90 13.67 11.85
N ILE A 546 -2.83 13.33 10.57
CA ILE A 546 -3.45 12.12 10.02
C ILE A 546 -2.78 10.85 10.58
N MET A 547 -1.45 10.81 10.66
CA MET A 547 -0.73 9.67 11.25
C MET A 547 -1.06 9.48 12.72
N ALA A 548 -1.20 10.58 13.50
CA ALA A 548 -1.67 10.49 14.88
C ALA A 548 -3.08 9.88 14.97
N SER A 549 -3.99 10.32 14.09
CA SER A 549 -5.35 9.75 14.02
C SER A 549 -5.34 8.28 13.63
N LEU A 550 -4.52 7.88 12.66
CA LEU A 550 -4.39 6.49 12.24
C LEU A 550 -3.87 5.56 13.35
N ALA A 551 -2.87 6.02 14.09
CA ALA A 551 -2.43 5.29 15.28
C ALA A 551 -3.59 5.16 16.30
N SER A 552 -4.39 6.21 16.52
CA SER A 552 -5.54 6.18 17.44
C SER A 552 -6.69 5.28 16.99
N VAL A 553 -6.85 5.06 15.68
CA VAL A 553 -7.87 4.16 15.11
C VAL A 553 -7.42 2.70 15.10
N LEU A 554 -6.11 2.43 15.11
CA LEU A 554 -5.57 1.08 15.06
C LEU A 554 -6.15 0.16 16.16
N PRO A 555 -6.22 0.55 17.46
CA PRO A 555 -6.82 -0.27 18.50
C PRO A 555 -8.28 -0.63 18.24
N LEU A 556 -9.07 0.28 17.64
CA LEU A 556 -10.46 -0.01 17.26
C LEU A 556 -10.51 -1.10 16.19
N ASN A 557 -9.63 -1.01 15.19
CA ASN A 557 -9.55 -2.02 14.13
C ASN A 557 -9.00 -3.36 14.65
N VAL A 558 -8.08 -3.34 15.60
CA VAL A 558 -7.49 -4.54 16.22
C VAL A 558 -8.50 -5.22 17.15
N TRP A 559 -8.98 -4.54 18.18
CA TRP A 559 -9.75 -5.18 19.25
C TRP A 559 -11.23 -5.34 18.91
N ILE A 560 -11.84 -4.32 18.29
CA ILE A 560 -13.28 -4.32 18.03
C ILE A 560 -13.58 -4.94 16.66
N TYR A 561 -12.95 -4.46 15.59
CA TYR A 561 -13.26 -4.92 14.24
C TYR A 561 -12.70 -6.33 13.96
N ALA A 562 -11.39 -6.52 14.14
CA ALA A 562 -10.72 -7.81 13.92
C ALA A 562 -10.95 -8.79 15.07
N GLY A 563 -10.83 -8.33 16.31
CA GLY A 563 -11.00 -9.17 17.50
C GLY A 563 -12.45 -9.53 17.80
N GLN A 564 -13.42 -8.74 17.34
CA GLN A 564 -14.83 -8.86 17.72
C GLN A 564 -15.03 -8.85 19.25
N LEU A 565 -14.13 -8.18 19.98
CA LEU A 565 -14.14 -8.10 21.44
C LEU A 565 -14.87 -6.84 21.90
N GLN A 566 -16.19 -6.92 22.08
CA GLN A 566 -16.97 -5.78 22.59
C GLN A 566 -16.68 -5.47 24.07
N ASN A 567 -16.22 -6.47 24.82
CA ASN A 567 -15.85 -6.34 26.23
C ASN A 567 -14.41 -6.83 26.46
N LEU A 568 -13.43 -5.92 26.39
CA LEU A 568 -12.01 -6.24 26.63
C LEU A 568 -11.76 -6.75 28.06
N ARG A 569 -12.55 -6.34 29.06
CA ARG A 569 -12.38 -6.82 30.44
C ARG A 569 -12.62 -8.33 30.56
N ALA A 570 -13.43 -8.92 29.68
CA ALA A 570 -13.73 -10.34 29.71
C ALA A 570 -12.53 -11.23 29.31
N VAL A 571 -11.59 -10.68 28.55
CA VAL A 571 -10.43 -11.45 28.06
C VAL A 571 -9.25 -11.45 29.03
N GLY A 572 -9.16 -10.49 29.95
CA GLY A 572 -8.10 -10.47 30.95
C GLY A 572 -7.75 -9.10 31.50
N ARG A 573 -6.70 -9.04 32.31
CA ARG A 573 -6.10 -7.82 32.85
C ARG A 573 -4.66 -7.61 32.38
N LYS A 574 -3.90 -8.68 32.08
CA LYS A 574 -2.53 -8.57 31.57
C LYS A 574 -2.47 -8.74 30.06
N PHE A 575 -2.20 -7.64 29.37
CA PHE A 575 -2.12 -7.54 27.91
C PHE A 575 -0.66 -7.45 27.46
N VAL A 576 -0.23 -8.41 26.65
CA VAL A 576 1.10 -8.42 26.01
C VAL A 576 0.98 -7.94 24.57
N LEU A 577 1.64 -6.84 24.24
CA LEU A 577 1.73 -6.30 22.88
C LEU A 577 3.00 -6.80 22.19
N GLN A 578 2.87 -7.36 20.99
CA GLN A 578 3.99 -7.85 20.18
C GLN A 578 3.73 -7.76 18.67
N GLY A 579 4.70 -8.12 17.84
CA GLY A 579 4.66 -7.90 16.40
C GLY A 579 5.36 -6.60 16.00
N GLY A 580 5.80 -6.53 14.74
CA GLY A 580 6.62 -5.44 14.23
C GLY A 580 5.97 -4.06 14.34
N THR A 581 4.64 -3.98 14.29
CA THR A 581 3.90 -2.71 14.38
C THR A 581 4.05 -2.04 15.74
N HIS A 582 4.24 -2.82 16.82
CA HIS A 582 4.46 -2.29 18.17
C HIS A 582 5.89 -1.75 18.39
N ARG A 583 6.76 -1.73 17.38
CA ARG A 583 7.97 -0.89 17.39
C ARG A 583 7.64 0.59 17.24
N ASN A 584 6.50 0.91 16.64
CA ASN A 584 6.03 2.27 16.51
C ASN A 584 5.40 2.71 17.84
N LEU A 585 6.08 3.62 18.55
CA LEU A 585 5.63 4.07 19.87
C LEU A 585 4.31 4.85 19.83
N ALA A 586 3.92 5.46 18.71
CA ALA A 586 2.60 6.08 18.58
C ALA A 586 1.48 5.01 18.58
N VAL A 587 1.75 3.85 17.96
CA VAL A 587 0.85 2.68 18.02
C VAL A 587 0.76 2.14 19.44
N VAL A 588 1.89 1.99 20.13
CA VAL A 588 1.90 1.54 21.53
C VAL A 588 1.11 2.50 22.42
N LYS A 589 1.31 3.82 22.26
CA LYS A 589 0.55 4.84 23.02
C LYS A 589 -0.95 4.68 22.80
N ALA A 590 -1.38 4.57 21.54
CA ALA A 590 -2.78 4.40 21.22
C ALA A 590 -3.37 3.10 21.78
N GLN A 591 -2.63 1.98 21.71
CA GLN A 591 -3.05 0.70 22.30
C GLN A 591 -3.21 0.82 23.81
N VAL A 592 -2.24 1.43 24.49
CA VAL A 592 -2.26 1.65 25.94
C VAL A 592 -3.47 2.48 26.34
N ASP A 593 -3.67 3.64 25.70
CA ASP A 593 -4.78 4.54 26.01
C ASP A 593 -6.13 3.85 25.78
N PHE A 594 -6.27 3.14 24.66
CA PHE A 594 -7.50 2.41 24.35
C PHE A 594 -7.79 1.31 25.37
N ILE A 595 -6.82 0.44 25.68
CA ILE A 595 -7.00 -0.66 26.62
C ILE A 595 -7.31 -0.10 28.01
N THR A 596 -6.56 0.89 28.49
CA THR A 596 -6.81 1.53 29.80
C THR A 596 -8.18 2.21 29.85
N SER A 597 -8.67 2.78 28.75
CA SER A 597 -10.04 3.35 28.70
C SER A 597 -11.15 2.30 28.87
N LYS A 598 -10.88 1.04 28.50
CA LYS A 598 -11.85 -0.09 28.61
C LYS A 598 -11.62 -0.93 29.87
N VAL A 599 -10.38 -1.00 30.34
CA VAL A 599 -9.93 -1.77 31.49
C VAL A 599 -8.95 -0.91 32.31
N PRO A 600 -9.47 -0.03 33.20
CA PRO A 600 -8.62 0.92 33.95
C PRO A 600 -7.52 0.27 34.81
N ASP A 601 -7.74 -0.96 35.26
CA ASP A 601 -6.82 -1.78 36.06
C ASP A 601 -5.94 -2.73 35.23
N ALA A 602 -5.85 -2.53 33.90
CA ALA A 602 -5.03 -3.38 33.03
C ALA A 602 -3.52 -3.18 33.25
N GLU A 603 -2.79 -4.29 33.30
CA GLU A 603 -1.34 -4.33 33.13
C GLU A 603 -1.05 -4.48 31.64
N ILE A 604 -0.38 -3.51 31.04
CA ILE A 604 -0.08 -3.50 29.60
C ILE A 604 1.43 -3.49 29.44
N VAL A 605 1.97 -4.55 28.84
CA VAL A 605 3.40 -4.76 28.63
C VAL A 605 3.69 -4.95 27.14
N VAL A 606 4.88 -4.56 26.70
CA VAL A 606 5.36 -4.78 25.34
C VAL A 606 6.46 -5.83 25.39
N HIS A 607 6.39 -6.83 24.51
CA HIS A 607 7.46 -7.82 24.41
C HIS A 607 8.79 -7.12 24.08
N PRO A 608 9.89 -7.37 24.83
CA PRO A 608 11.17 -6.67 24.64
C PRO A 608 11.73 -6.78 23.22
N TYR A 609 11.43 -7.89 22.55
CA TYR A 609 11.77 -8.18 21.17
C TYR A 609 10.48 -8.36 20.34
N SER A 610 9.61 -7.36 20.36
CA SER A 610 8.26 -7.44 19.78
C SER A 610 8.28 -7.85 18.31
N GLY A 611 9.25 -7.38 17.52
CA GLY A 611 9.39 -7.74 16.11
C GLY A 611 9.79 -9.21 15.90
N GLU A 612 10.61 -9.77 16.77
CA GLU A 612 11.24 -11.09 16.65
C GLU A 612 10.48 -12.20 17.37
N ALA A 613 9.37 -11.89 18.03
CA ALA A 613 8.70 -12.84 18.91
C ALA A 613 8.32 -14.16 18.21
N GLY A 614 7.87 -14.13 16.95
CA GLY A 614 7.62 -15.35 16.18
C GLY A 614 8.87 -16.23 16.02
N ALA A 615 10.02 -15.62 15.69
CA ALA A 615 11.28 -16.33 15.56
C ALA A 615 11.80 -16.85 16.92
N ILE A 616 11.64 -16.08 18.01
CA ILE A 616 11.97 -16.51 19.39
C ILE A 616 11.13 -17.73 19.77
N GLY A 617 9.83 -17.68 19.50
CA GLY A 617 8.92 -18.80 19.72
C GLY A 617 9.34 -20.06 18.98
N ALA A 618 9.70 -19.91 17.71
CA ALA A 618 10.23 -21.02 16.92
C ALA A 618 11.52 -21.58 17.54
N ALA A 619 12.49 -20.73 17.89
CA ALA A 619 13.75 -21.18 18.51
C ALA A 619 13.52 -21.92 19.84
N LEU A 620 12.54 -21.50 20.64
CA LEU A 620 12.11 -22.21 21.86
C LEU A 620 11.50 -23.58 21.54
N CYS A 621 10.79 -23.74 20.42
CA CYS A 621 10.35 -25.05 19.95
C CYS A 621 11.51 -25.92 19.42
N ALA A 622 12.52 -25.32 18.77
CA ALA A 622 13.75 -26.01 18.38
C ALA A 622 14.53 -26.53 19.60
N PHE A 623 14.53 -25.77 20.69
CA PHE A 623 15.09 -26.21 21.98
C PHE A 623 14.40 -27.50 22.49
N GLU A 624 13.09 -27.62 22.36
CA GLU A 624 12.36 -28.84 22.76
C GLU A 624 12.70 -30.06 21.88
N TRP A 625 13.05 -29.85 20.61
CA TRP A 625 13.58 -30.90 19.74
C TRP A 625 14.96 -31.36 20.22
N TRP A 626 15.88 -30.42 20.43
CA TRP A 626 17.23 -30.67 20.90
C TRP A 626 17.23 -31.37 22.28
N ARG A 627 16.37 -30.93 23.21
CA ARG A 627 16.22 -31.52 24.55
C ARG A 627 15.80 -32.99 24.52
N LYS A 628 15.11 -33.44 23.47
CA LYS A 628 14.73 -34.86 23.28
C LYS A 628 15.91 -35.73 22.79
N GLY A 629 17.08 -35.14 22.54
CA GLY A 629 18.25 -35.85 22.02
C GLY A 629 18.11 -36.26 20.55
N LEU A 630 17.21 -35.62 19.80
CA LEU A 630 17.01 -35.88 18.38
C LEU A 630 18.07 -35.15 17.56
N PRO A 631 18.68 -35.79 16.54
CA PRO A 631 19.60 -35.10 15.65
C PRO A 631 18.87 -34.02 14.84
N THR A 632 19.58 -32.94 14.52
CA THR A 632 19.04 -31.91 13.62
C THR A 632 19.01 -32.42 12.17
N ARG A 633 17.98 -32.03 11.42
CA ARG A 633 17.87 -32.20 9.98
C ARG A 633 18.43 -31.00 9.20
N PHE A 634 18.95 -29.99 9.90
CA PHE A 634 19.50 -28.79 9.28
C PHE A 634 20.52 -29.17 8.21
N ARG A 635 20.27 -28.70 6.98
CA ARG A 635 21.07 -29.10 5.81
C ARG A 635 22.46 -28.48 5.75
N GLY A 636 22.75 -27.51 6.62
CA GLY A 636 24.03 -26.80 6.65
C GLY A 636 24.03 -25.51 5.83
N PHE A 637 24.93 -24.61 6.21
CA PHE A 637 25.04 -23.28 5.60
C PHE A 637 25.42 -23.34 4.11
N ASP A 638 26.38 -24.19 3.75
CA ASP A 638 26.86 -24.31 2.36
C ASP A 638 25.74 -24.79 1.42
N THR A 639 24.92 -25.76 1.87
CA THR A 639 23.76 -26.21 1.10
C THR A 639 22.76 -25.08 0.88
N ILE A 640 22.44 -24.31 1.93
CA ILE A 640 21.50 -23.18 1.83
C ILE A 640 22.04 -22.09 0.90
N GLU A 641 23.30 -21.71 1.05
CA GLU A 641 23.95 -20.70 0.19
C GLU A 641 23.95 -21.12 -1.29
N SER A 642 24.15 -22.42 -1.54
CA SER A 642 24.19 -23.00 -2.89
C SER A 642 22.82 -23.26 -3.54
N LEU A 643 21.69 -23.02 -2.83
CA LEU A 643 20.36 -23.32 -3.35
C LEU A 643 20.10 -22.62 -4.69
N THR A 644 19.75 -23.39 -5.71
CA THR A 644 19.24 -22.87 -6.98
C THR A 644 17.80 -23.34 -7.16
N TYR A 645 16.98 -22.55 -7.84
CA TYR A 645 15.60 -22.93 -8.10
C TYR A 645 15.16 -22.50 -9.50
N THR A 646 14.18 -23.20 -10.04
CA THR A 646 13.46 -22.83 -11.24
C THR A 646 11.97 -22.76 -10.92
N SER A 647 11.28 -21.82 -11.56
CA SER A 647 9.84 -21.67 -11.44
C SER A 647 9.21 -21.92 -12.79
N THR A 648 8.26 -22.85 -12.85
CA THR A 648 7.56 -23.21 -14.07
C THR A 648 6.06 -22.97 -13.91
N THR A 649 5.49 -22.11 -14.75
CA THR A 649 4.04 -21.95 -14.91
C THR A 649 3.67 -22.00 -16.38
N ASN A 650 3.02 -23.06 -16.84
CA ASN A 650 2.63 -23.22 -18.24
C ASN A 650 1.42 -24.16 -18.40
N GLU A 651 1.06 -24.52 -19.63
CA GLU A 651 -0.06 -25.44 -19.89
C GLU A 651 0.10 -26.82 -19.24
N HIS A 652 1.34 -27.26 -19.02
CA HIS A 652 1.64 -28.55 -18.38
C HIS A 652 1.47 -28.51 -16.86
N THR A 653 1.37 -27.33 -16.25
CA THR A 653 1.11 -27.14 -14.82
C THR A 653 -0.36 -26.86 -14.50
N MET A 654 -1.25 -26.97 -15.49
CA MET A 654 -2.70 -26.76 -15.32
C MET A 654 -3.36 -27.81 -14.42
N CYS A 655 -4.00 -27.37 -13.33
CA CYS A 655 -4.83 -28.20 -12.47
C CYS A 655 -6.19 -28.43 -13.12
N ARG A 656 -6.54 -29.69 -13.40
CA ARG A 656 -7.82 -30.08 -14.03
C ARG A 656 -8.84 -30.68 -13.06
N TRP A 657 -8.65 -30.47 -11.75
CA TRP A 657 -9.55 -31.02 -10.73
C TRP A 657 -10.85 -30.24 -10.55
N CYS A 658 -10.96 -29.05 -11.14
CA CYS A 658 -12.20 -28.29 -11.19
C CYS A 658 -12.29 -27.49 -12.50
N PRO A 659 -13.48 -26.97 -12.86
CA PRO A 659 -13.70 -26.24 -14.11
C PRO A 659 -12.88 -24.95 -14.26
N VAL A 660 -12.25 -24.47 -13.17
CA VAL A 660 -11.42 -23.25 -13.18
C VAL A 660 -10.13 -23.45 -13.98
N ASN A 661 -9.63 -24.69 -14.12
CA ASN A 661 -8.44 -25.03 -14.91
C ASN A 661 -7.24 -24.09 -14.66
N CYS A 662 -6.96 -23.78 -13.38
CA CYS A 662 -5.89 -22.84 -13.03
C CYS A 662 -4.50 -23.42 -13.33
N LYS A 663 -3.60 -22.60 -13.89
CA LYS A 663 -2.18 -22.94 -14.00
C LYS A 663 -1.55 -22.86 -12.61
N ARG A 664 -0.90 -23.94 -12.18
CA ARG A 664 -0.12 -23.96 -10.93
C ARG A 664 1.31 -23.50 -11.23
N THR A 665 1.96 -22.91 -10.26
CA THR A 665 3.41 -22.72 -10.34
C THR A 665 4.10 -23.89 -9.64
N PHE A 666 5.05 -24.51 -10.32
CA PHE A 666 5.96 -25.50 -9.74
C PHE A 666 7.27 -24.81 -9.42
N ILE A 667 7.70 -24.92 -8.16
CA ILE A 667 9.01 -24.46 -7.71
C ILE A 667 9.88 -25.71 -7.58
N ASP A 668 10.91 -25.78 -8.39
CA ASP A 668 11.83 -26.91 -8.45
C ASP A 668 13.18 -26.44 -7.93
N VAL A 669 13.67 -27.06 -6.86
CA VAL A 669 14.86 -26.64 -6.13
C VAL A 669 15.93 -27.71 -6.26
N GLN A 670 17.15 -27.30 -6.57
CA GLN A 670 18.27 -28.22 -6.64
C GLN A 670 18.71 -28.57 -5.21
N LEU A 671 18.64 -29.85 -4.87
CA LEU A 671 19.00 -30.39 -3.57
C LEU A 671 19.88 -31.63 -3.73
N PRO A 672 20.94 -31.81 -2.93
CA PRO A 672 21.84 -32.97 -3.06
C PRO A 672 21.14 -34.34 -2.97
N ASP A 673 20.03 -34.41 -2.26
CA ASP A 673 19.18 -35.60 -2.03
C ASP A 673 17.84 -35.53 -2.78
N GLY A 674 17.70 -34.60 -3.73
CA GLY A 674 16.48 -34.43 -4.54
C GLY A 674 16.20 -35.67 -5.36
N LYS A 675 15.01 -36.27 -5.19
CA LYS A 675 14.71 -37.59 -5.80
C LYS A 675 14.36 -37.52 -7.28
N GLY A 676 14.17 -36.32 -7.82
CA GLY A 676 13.60 -36.13 -9.15
C GLY A 676 12.16 -36.62 -9.25
N ARG A 677 11.53 -36.33 -10.39
CA ARG A 677 10.15 -36.71 -10.72
C ARG A 677 10.05 -37.03 -12.21
N PRO A 678 10.74 -38.07 -12.72
CA PRO A 678 10.75 -38.39 -14.14
C PRO A 678 9.36 -38.75 -14.69
N TRP A 679 8.45 -39.18 -13.80
CA TRP A 679 7.06 -39.52 -14.12
C TRP A 679 6.12 -38.30 -14.26
N SER A 680 6.56 -37.10 -13.88
CA SER A 680 5.71 -35.91 -13.91
C SER A 680 5.56 -35.36 -15.33
N LYS A 681 4.43 -34.70 -15.63
CA LYS A 681 4.22 -33.97 -16.91
C LYS A 681 5.24 -32.86 -17.13
N VAL A 682 5.81 -32.32 -16.05
CA VAL A 682 7.00 -31.48 -16.06
C VAL A 682 8.08 -32.30 -15.34
N PRO A 683 8.86 -33.12 -16.06
CA PRO A 683 9.83 -34.04 -15.47
C PRO A 683 10.91 -33.31 -14.69
N LEU A 684 11.48 -34.00 -13.70
CA LEU A 684 12.64 -33.53 -12.94
C LEU A 684 13.68 -34.63 -12.83
N GLU A 685 14.93 -34.25 -13.04
CA GLU A 685 16.09 -35.12 -12.88
C GLU A 685 16.42 -35.35 -11.40
N GLU A 686 17.19 -36.39 -11.12
CA GLU A 686 17.78 -36.60 -9.79
C GLU A 686 18.67 -35.40 -9.42
N GLY A 687 18.70 -35.03 -8.14
CA GLY A 687 19.30 -33.78 -7.67
C GLY A 687 18.33 -32.59 -7.67
N TRP A 688 17.06 -32.78 -8.06
CA TRP A 688 16.01 -31.77 -7.97
C TRP A 688 14.82 -32.27 -7.15
N GLU A 689 14.19 -31.37 -6.40
CA GLU A 689 12.96 -31.61 -5.65
C GLU A 689 11.91 -30.56 -5.99
N ARG A 690 10.67 -31.00 -6.22
CA ARG A 690 9.52 -30.10 -6.42
C ARG A 690 8.84 -29.86 -5.09
N VAL A 691 8.75 -28.61 -4.69
CA VAL A 691 8.14 -28.15 -3.43
C VAL A 691 6.77 -27.53 -3.64
#